data_AF-A0A0P9LL31-F1
#
_entry.id   AF-A0A0P9LL31-F1
#
_cell.length_a   1.000
_cell.length_b   1.000
_cell.length_c   1.000
_cell.angle_alpha   90.00
_cell.angle_beta   90.00
_cell.angle_gamma   90.00
#
_symmetry.space_group_name_H-M   'P 1'
#
loop_
_entity.id
_entity.type
_entity.pdbx_description
1 polymer ?
#
loop_
_entity_poly.entity_id
_entity_poly.type
_entity_poly.pdbx_seq_one_letter_code
_entity_poly.pdbx_strand_id
1 'polypeptide(L)'
;MKVMSSIVHSNTPILVVIEPRALAVRSVQFCRTVAGQPLCAQVTHQRYDWAGRPVVGRDPRLFSRSETEAQTPANRVVRFSLSGAALLSESVDSGWRLNLMGEAGQLLESRDGRGTQRLMEYDSSLRPVSVTEQGLVVERLAYGGADAVEHNQCNQLIRHDDTAGSRLPHDYGLLGDALGEKRHFLQAPESPDWPLAEAERDALLELVGLQTRWGFNALGEVLVQTDAMGNTQAFGMTVAGQLKTAELTLAGAAQTQTLVSEIRYNALDQVEQETAGNGVVSHFQYDPQDSRLGALNAMAADGALLQKLIYSYDPVGNVLVVNDASQPDRYCDNQLIEPISRFEYDTLYQLIEASGREVSNGASHGPALPGLQSLPTDDPCQVSNYTQRYSYDAAGNLLQMRHEGAHDFTRNMHVDPDSNRSLPDAEGEVDFATSFDANGNLLQLVRGQTMSWDARNQLQHITTVQREDEPNDDERYVYDGQGQRCRKISTSQASGRTLTNEVRYLPGLEIRTTADGEILHVVTAQAGRNSVRVLHWEAGKPDSIVNDQVRYSLGDHLGSSTLELDQQGGLISQESYYPFGGTAWWAARSAVEAKYKTVRYSGKERDASGLYYYGFRYYAPWLQRWINPDPAGDVDGLNLYRFVGNAPVLMVDNTGLFGERSNAAKQAAEASKLHFDTYLQPRIMERRERDKESAIESLKKRTGATSSGSVGELLEAVSGVLETAPMTFNIQPEKLGRLKGEGMINRWHTLTHEDSWTRRRDKFENLMFKYGDSSSELVRRAALTGAQENKGTRRPLYGALQVDRHSGAGGAPSHGSAAFHLSDQARSYMTFTGADSLCSKVSLDVLASSGNVFPLVTSMLPCTWEALTQGLGKNDNAEPGSGSSSYIEWQSHAPVKWRDMKFLKFEKFSDLDTARSDPSTVAFFKKHAVPVRLYSM
;
A
#
# COMPACT_ATOMS: atom_id res chain seq x y z
N MET A 1 -5.64 -24.57 -12.84
CA MET A 1 -5.35 -23.48 -11.87
C MET A 1 -4.81 -24.09 -10.58
N LYS A 2 -3.54 -23.88 -10.25
CA LYS A 2 -3.09 -24.07 -8.87
C LYS A 2 -3.77 -22.96 -8.06
N VAL A 3 -4.75 -23.32 -7.26
CA VAL A 3 -5.24 -22.43 -6.19
C VAL A 3 -4.03 -22.15 -5.32
N MET A 4 -3.49 -20.94 -5.38
CA MET A 4 -2.48 -20.51 -4.41
C MET A 4 -3.09 -20.77 -3.04
N SER A 5 -2.45 -21.65 -2.30
CA SER A 5 -3.01 -22.15 -1.07
C SER A 5 -3.02 -20.99 -0.08
N SER A 6 -4.20 -20.54 0.35
CA SER A 6 -4.38 -19.57 1.44
C SER A 6 -3.57 -19.95 2.70
N ILE A 7 -3.13 -21.21 2.80
CA ILE A 7 -2.19 -21.74 3.76
C ILE A 7 -0.86 -20.98 3.80
N VAL A 8 -0.35 -20.41 2.70
CA VAL A 8 0.92 -19.64 2.71
C VAL A 8 0.81 -18.45 3.67
N HIS A 9 -0.28 -17.69 3.60
CA HIS A 9 -0.56 -16.52 4.45
C HIS A 9 -1.07 -16.89 5.87
N SER A 10 -1.15 -18.19 6.20
CA SER A 10 -1.56 -18.60 7.54
C SER A 10 -0.56 -18.10 8.59
N ASN A 11 -1.08 -17.39 9.60
CA ASN A 11 -0.33 -16.85 10.73
C ASN A 11 0.74 -15.81 10.35
N THR A 12 0.51 -14.99 9.32
CA THR A 12 1.39 -13.85 8.97
C THR A 12 0.79 -12.47 9.27
N PRO A 13 0.37 -12.17 10.52
CA PRO A 13 -0.12 -10.85 10.85
C PRO A 13 1.02 -9.83 10.89
N ILE A 14 0.67 -8.55 10.73
CA ILE A 14 1.57 -7.45 11.10
C ILE A 14 1.33 -7.15 12.58
N LEU A 15 2.39 -7.19 13.39
CA LEU A 15 2.33 -6.88 14.81
C LEU A 15 3.09 -5.58 15.09
N VAL A 16 2.52 -4.73 15.94
CA VAL A 16 3.18 -3.52 16.43
C VAL A 16 3.47 -3.70 17.91
N VAL A 17 4.73 -3.54 18.30
CA VAL A 17 5.17 -3.56 19.70
C VAL A 17 5.22 -2.14 20.19
N ILE A 18 4.47 -1.88 21.25
CA ILE A 18 4.28 -0.55 21.83
C ILE A 18 4.91 -0.52 23.22
N GLU A 19 5.65 0.54 23.53
CA GLU A 19 6.22 0.76 24.86
C GLU A 19 5.26 1.56 25.78
N PRO A 20 5.54 1.74 27.09
CA PRO A 20 4.60 2.39 28.04
C PRO A 20 4.17 3.82 27.68
N ARG A 21 4.91 4.52 26.81
CA ARG A 21 4.57 5.86 26.29
C ARG A 21 3.62 5.83 25.09
N ALA A 22 3.09 4.65 24.74
CA ALA A 22 2.28 4.42 23.55
C ALA A 22 3.04 4.60 22.20
N LEU A 23 4.37 4.56 22.22
CA LEU A 23 5.22 4.68 21.03
C LEU A 23 5.50 3.30 20.42
N ALA A 24 5.39 3.18 19.10
CA ALA A 24 5.66 1.96 18.35
C ALA A 24 7.17 1.73 18.17
N VAL A 25 7.74 0.81 18.95
CA VAL A 25 9.20 0.53 18.97
C VAL A 25 9.60 -0.60 18.02
N ARG A 26 8.68 -1.49 17.65
CA ARG A 26 8.93 -2.52 16.64
C ARG A 26 7.69 -2.74 15.77
N SER A 27 7.91 -2.99 14.49
CA SER A 27 6.94 -3.59 13.58
C SER A 27 7.46 -4.97 13.21
N VAL A 28 6.66 -6.01 13.43
CA VAL A 28 7.01 -7.40 13.13
C VAL A 28 6.09 -7.89 12.03
N GLN A 29 6.68 -8.19 10.88
CA GLN A 29 6.01 -8.88 9.78
C GLN A 29 6.56 -10.31 9.69
N PHE A 30 5.79 -11.25 9.15
CA PHE A 30 6.25 -12.63 8.99
C PHE A 30 6.30 -12.98 7.52
N CYS A 31 7.50 -13.32 7.04
CA CYS A 31 7.76 -13.73 5.67
C CYS A 31 7.77 -15.26 5.54
N ARG A 32 7.25 -15.72 4.42
CA ARG A 32 7.11 -17.11 3.97
C ARG A 32 6.80 -17.05 2.47
N THR A 33 7.46 -17.90 1.69
CA THR A 33 7.24 -18.00 0.23
C THR A 33 6.49 -19.27 -0.15
N VAL A 34 6.63 -20.35 0.63
CA VAL A 34 5.99 -21.65 0.35
C VAL A 34 5.24 -22.19 1.57
N ALA A 35 4.10 -22.83 1.35
CA ALA A 35 3.29 -23.42 2.42
C ALA A 35 4.09 -24.47 3.20
N GLY A 36 4.03 -24.42 4.54
CA GLY A 36 4.76 -25.32 5.43
C GLY A 36 6.19 -24.88 5.80
N GLN A 37 6.75 -23.87 5.13
CA GLN A 37 8.01 -23.26 5.56
C GLN A 37 7.82 -22.54 6.92
N PRO A 38 8.80 -22.62 7.85
CA PRO A 38 8.78 -21.83 9.08
C PRO A 38 8.61 -20.33 8.78
N LEU A 39 7.88 -19.63 9.64
CA LEU A 39 7.75 -18.17 9.53
C LEU A 39 9.09 -17.52 9.84
N CYS A 40 9.54 -16.62 8.96
CA CYS A 40 10.67 -15.75 9.21
C CYS A 40 10.16 -14.40 9.73
N ALA A 41 10.48 -14.04 10.97
CA ALA A 41 10.08 -12.76 11.53
C ALA A 41 11.00 -11.64 11.02
N GLN A 42 10.41 -10.66 10.32
CA GLN A 42 11.06 -9.45 9.86
C GLN A 42 10.74 -8.30 10.81
N VAL A 43 11.72 -7.91 11.64
CA VAL A 43 11.53 -6.94 12.73
C VAL A 43 12.13 -5.59 12.37
N THR A 44 11.29 -4.64 11.97
CA THR A 44 11.71 -3.23 11.90
C THR A 44 11.73 -2.65 13.30
N HIS A 45 12.80 -1.94 13.65
CA HIS A 45 13.02 -1.41 15.00
C HIS A 45 13.18 0.12 14.99
N GLN A 46 12.51 0.78 15.94
CA GLN A 46 12.61 2.22 16.17
C GLN A 46 12.95 2.52 17.62
N ARG A 47 13.82 3.51 17.84
CA ARG A 47 14.15 4.05 19.16
C ARG A 47 13.74 5.51 19.25
N TYR A 48 13.19 5.88 20.39
CA TYR A 48 12.77 7.25 20.68
C TYR A 48 13.63 7.87 21.78
N ASP A 49 13.83 9.19 21.73
CA ASP A 49 14.41 9.92 22.85
C ASP A 49 13.39 10.12 24.00
N TRP A 50 13.78 10.84 25.05
CA TRP A 50 12.93 11.08 26.22
C TRP A 50 11.68 11.92 25.89
N ALA A 51 11.75 12.77 24.87
CA ALA A 51 10.63 13.57 24.37
C ALA A 51 9.71 12.80 23.41
N GLY A 52 10.02 11.52 23.13
CA GLY A 52 9.21 10.67 22.26
C GLY A 52 9.46 10.87 20.77
N ARG A 53 10.60 11.45 20.38
CA ARG A 53 10.95 11.67 18.97
C ARG A 53 11.78 10.50 18.43
N PRO A 54 11.53 10.02 17.19
CA PRO A 54 12.24 8.87 16.63
C PRO A 54 13.68 9.25 16.28
N VAL A 55 14.64 8.71 17.02
CA VAL A 55 16.07 9.04 16.88
C VAL A 55 16.89 7.96 16.17
N VAL A 56 16.38 6.72 16.08
CA VAL A 56 17.04 5.63 15.37
C VAL A 56 16.01 4.74 14.70
N GLY A 57 16.23 4.40 13.43
CA GLY A 57 15.46 3.40 12.69
C GLY A 57 16.36 2.30 12.13
N ARG A 58 15.95 1.04 12.27
CA ARG A 58 16.61 -0.13 11.66
C ARG A 58 15.60 -1.00 10.93
N ASP A 59 15.94 -1.38 9.70
CA ASP A 59 15.24 -2.40 8.94
C ASP A 59 15.50 -3.79 9.57
N PRO A 60 14.76 -4.84 9.15
CA PRO A 60 14.93 -6.18 9.69
C PRO A 60 16.34 -6.77 9.57
N ARG A 61 17.07 -6.47 8.49
CA ARG A 61 18.41 -7.01 8.22
C ARG A 61 19.43 -6.39 9.17
N LEU A 62 19.48 -5.06 9.25
CA LEU A 62 20.40 -4.34 10.12
C LEU A 62 20.01 -4.49 11.60
N PHE A 63 18.72 -4.61 11.92
CA PHE A 63 18.28 -4.89 13.28
C PHE A 63 18.78 -6.27 13.75
N SER A 64 18.55 -7.33 12.97
CA SER A 64 18.99 -8.67 13.33
C SER A 64 20.52 -8.76 13.50
N ARG A 65 21.30 -8.14 12.61
CA ARG A 65 22.77 -8.07 12.76
C ARG A 65 23.19 -7.30 14.02
N SER A 66 22.50 -6.21 14.35
CA SER A 66 22.84 -5.39 15.53
C SER A 66 22.66 -6.12 16.87
N GLU A 67 21.93 -7.24 16.91
CA GLU A 67 21.82 -8.08 18.11
C GLU A 67 23.11 -8.88 18.39
N THR A 68 23.91 -9.16 17.37
CA THR A 68 25.17 -9.92 17.48
C THR A 68 26.42 -9.07 17.24
N GLU A 69 26.30 -7.99 16.48
CA GLU A 69 27.41 -7.14 16.05
C GLU A 69 27.19 -5.69 16.54
N ALA A 70 27.93 -5.30 17.58
CA ALA A 70 27.74 -3.99 18.23
C ALA A 70 28.01 -2.78 17.30
N GLN A 71 28.76 -2.98 16.21
CA GLN A 71 29.12 -1.93 15.26
C GLN A 71 28.15 -1.81 14.08
N THR A 72 27.10 -2.64 13.99
CA THR A 72 26.12 -2.54 12.90
C THR A 72 25.43 -1.17 12.93
N PRO A 73 25.48 -0.41 11.82
CA PRO A 73 24.86 0.90 11.77
C PRO A 73 23.33 0.81 11.87
N ALA A 74 22.70 1.97 12.02
CA ALA A 74 21.26 2.07 11.84
C ALA A 74 20.95 2.69 10.49
N ASN A 75 19.87 2.27 9.83
CA ASN A 75 19.45 2.86 8.56
C ASN A 75 19.37 4.39 8.65
N ARG A 76 18.82 4.87 9.76
CA ARG A 76 18.70 6.30 10.05
C ARG A 76 19.00 6.59 11.51
N VAL A 77 19.70 7.69 11.73
CA VAL A 77 19.92 8.31 13.04
C VAL A 77 19.59 9.80 12.95
N VAL A 78 18.72 10.31 13.84
CA VAL A 78 18.32 11.73 13.85
C VAL A 78 18.70 12.38 15.17
N ARG A 79 19.14 13.63 15.11
CA ARG A 79 19.38 14.52 16.27
C ARG A 79 18.45 15.71 16.16
N PHE A 80 17.73 15.99 17.24
CA PHE A 80 16.77 17.08 17.31
C PHE A 80 17.27 18.20 18.20
N SER A 81 16.85 19.43 17.90
CA SER A 81 16.91 20.55 18.85
C SER A 81 16.00 20.29 20.06
N LEU A 82 16.09 21.12 21.10
CA LEU A 82 15.12 21.04 22.21
C LEU A 82 13.69 21.38 21.77
N SER A 83 13.51 22.22 20.74
CA SER A 83 12.21 22.54 20.15
C SER A 83 11.63 21.45 19.25
N GLY A 84 12.40 20.38 18.96
CA GLY A 84 11.94 19.27 18.13
C GLY A 84 12.27 19.38 16.63
N ALA A 85 13.01 20.40 16.21
CA ALA A 85 13.51 20.50 14.84
C ALA A 85 14.60 19.45 14.59
N ALA A 86 14.53 18.71 13.48
CA ALA A 86 15.58 17.78 13.08
C ALA A 86 16.80 18.56 12.58
N LEU A 87 17.91 18.49 13.32
CA LEU A 87 19.14 19.21 13.03
C LEU A 87 20.08 18.37 12.18
N LEU A 88 20.38 17.15 12.60
CA LEU A 88 21.27 16.24 11.87
C LEU A 88 20.53 14.93 11.62
N SER A 89 20.46 14.53 10.36
CA SER A 89 20.00 13.21 9.94
C SER A 89 21.16 12.48 9.29
N GLU A 90 21.49 11.29 9.80
CA GLU A 90 22.50 10.40 9.25
C GLU A 90 21.80 9.17 8.69
N SER A 91 22.05 8.85 7.43
CA SER A 91 21.48 7.72 6.72
C SER A 91 22.60 6.88 6.10
N VAL A 92 22.53 5.57 6.25
CA VAL A 92 23.47 4.66 5.57
C VAL A 92 23.27 4.67 4.05
N ASP A 93 22.05 4.98 3.61
CA ASP A 93 21.69 5.02 2.20
C ASP A 93 22.04 6.39 1.61
N SER A 94 21.61 7.48 2.27
CA SER A 94 21.66 8.84 1.73
C SER A 94 22.68 9.80 2.36
N GLY A 95 23.60 9.28 3.18
CA GLY A 95 24.63 10.09 3.85
C GLY A 95 24.08 10.92 5.00
N TRP A 96 24.87 11.89 5.48
CA TRP A 96 24.44 12.82 6.52
C TRP A 96 23.92 14.13 5.92
N ARG A 97 22.94 14.75 6.59
CA ARG A 97 22.40 16.07 6.28
C ARG A 97 22.20 16.87 7.56
N LEU A 98 22.78 18.06 7.60
CA LEU A 98 22.67 19.04 8.69
C LEU A 98 21.80 20.20 8.23
N ASN A 99 20.72 20.49 8.94
CA ASN A 99 19.83 21.62 8.72
C ASN A 99 19.89 22.58 9.91
N LEU A 100 20.18 23.85 9.65
CA LEU A 100 20.12 24.92 10.63
C LEU A 100 18.88 25.76 10.37
N MET A 101 17.98 25.78 11.36
CA MET A 101 16.70 26.45 11.28
C MET A 101 16.78 27.80 12.00
N GLY A 102 16.11 28.81 11.46
CA GLY A 102 15.88 30.09 12.12
C GLY A 102 14.81 30.00 13.22
N GLU A 103 14.60 31.10 13.93
CA GLU A 103 13.70 31.15 15.08
C GLU A 103 12.23 30.82 14.74
N ALA A 104 11.81 31.09 13.51
CA ALA A 104 10.47 30.79 13.03
C ALA A 104 10.37 29.42 12.31
N GLY A 105 11.43 28.61 12.37
CA GLY A 105 11.48 27.29 11.73
C GLY A 105 11.78 27.33 10.22
N GLN A 106 12.17 28.47 9.66
CA GLN A 106 12.65 28.58 8.29
C GLN A 106 14.06 27.98 8.16
N LEU A 107 14.34 27.26 7.07
CA LEU A 107 15.67 26.70 6.82
C LEU A 107 16.64 27.82 6.44
N LEU A 108 17.72 28.03 7.21
CA LEU A 108 18.74 29.05 6.90
C LEU A 108 19.92 28.45 6.14
N GLU A 109 20.37 27.28 6.59
CA GLU A 109 21.52 26.58 6.01
C GLU A 109 21.29 25.07 6.02
N SER A 110 21.69 24.41 4.94
CA SER A 110 21.77 22.95 4.83
C SER A 110 23.17 22.54 4.37
N ARG A 111 23.71 21.48 4.96
CA ARG A 111 24.95 20.82 4.54
C ARG A 111 24.77 19.32 4.41
N ASP A 112 25.50 18.68 3.50
CA ASP A 112 25.39 17.23 3.29
C ASP A 112 26.73 16.49 3.17
N GLY A 113 26.64 15.16 3.07
CA GLY A 113 27.77 14.24 3.00
C GLY A 113 28.74 14.46 1.83
N ARG A 114 28.29 15.11 0.75
CA ARG A 114 29.16 15.48 -0.38
C ARG A 114 29.88 16.82 -0.16
N GLY A 115 29.64 17.47 0.97
CA GLY A 115 30.14 18.82 1.25
C GLY A 115 29.30 19.90 0.57
N THR A 116 28.12 19.58 0.04
CA THR A 116 27.22 20.57 -0.54
C THR A 116 26.75 21.52 0.56
N GLN A 117 26.77 22.82 0.29
CA GLN A 117 26.20 23.84 1.15
C GLN A 117 25.07 24.55 0.41
N ARG A 118 23.93 24.69 1.07
CA ARG A 118 22.78 25.48 0.61
C ARG A 118 22.43 26.52 1.66
N LEU A 119 22.30 27.77 1.25
CA LEU A 119 21.88 28.90 2.10
C LEU A 119 20.59 29.47 1.54
N MET A 120 19.68 29.86 2.41
CA MET A 120 18.43 30.52 2.02
C MET A 120 18.29 31.84 2.75
N GLU A 121 18.02 32.89 1.99
CA GLU A 121 17.72 34.22 2.53
C GLU A 121 16.21 34.47 2.43
N TYR A 122 15.70 35.28 3.37
CA TYR A 122 14.29 35.58 3.48
C TYR A 122 14.06 37.08 3.61
N ASP A 123 12.90 37.55 3.17
CA ASP A 123 12.45 38.91 3.46
C ASP A 123 11.91 39.04 4.90
N SER A 124 11.47 40.25 5.26
CA SER A 124 10.88 40.54 6.58
C SER A 124 9.58 39.78 6.88
N SER A 125 8.93 39.19 5.87
CA SER A 125 7.74 38.35 5.99
C SER A 125 8.08 36.85 5.96
N LEU A 126 9.37 36.49 6.06
CA LEU A 126 9.88 35.12 6.02
C LEU A 126 9.56 34.37 4.71
N ARG A 127 9.47 35.11 3.60
CA ARG A 127 9.39 34.49 2.27
C ARG A 127 10.79 34.35 1.69
N PRO A 128 11.16 33.21 1.06
CA PRO A 128 12.47 33.03 0.46
C PRO A 128 12.71 34.09 -0.63
N VAL A 129 13.88 34.73 -0.66
CA VAL A 129 14.27 35.71 -1.68
C VAL A 129 15.50 35.30 -2.49
N SER A 130 16.36 34.46 -1.92
CA SER A 130 17.51 33.90 -2.62
C SER A 130 17.84 32.51 -2.10
N VAL A 131 18.40 31.68 -2.99
CA VAL A 131 18.99 30.39 -2.64
C VAL A 131 20.39 30.34 -3.21
N THR A 132 21.37 30.09 -2.35
CA THR A 132 22.78 29.96 -2.74
C THR A 132 23.23 28.52 -2.57
N GLU A 133 23.79 27.91 -3.61
CA GLU A 133 24.32 26.54 -3.60
C GLU A 133 25.80 26.58 -3.98
N GLN A 134 26.66 26.02 -3.12
CA GLN A 134 28.12 25.99 -3.32
C GLN A 134 28.74 27.38 -3.62
N GLY A 135 28.14 28.45 -3.09
CA GLY A 135 28.60 29.83 -3.26
C GLY A 135 27.99 30.58 -4.46
N LEU A 136 27.19 29.91 -5.31
CA LEU A 136 26.50 30.52 -6.45
C LEU A 136 25.04 30.79 -6.09
N VAL A 137 24.51 31.97 -6.43
CA VAL A 137 23.08 32.28 -6.22
C VAL A 137 22.27 31.62 -7.33
N VAL A 138 21.74 30.43 -7.06
CA VAL A 138 21.03 29.61 -8.06
C VAL A 138 19.53 29.92 -8.15
N GLU A 139 18.95 30.57 -7.14
CA GLU A 139 17.59 31.10 -7.22
C GLU A 139 17.45 32.52 -6.69
N ARG A 140 16.54 33.29 -7.30
CA ARG A 140 16.02 34.56 -6.77
C ARG A 140 14.51 34.63 -6.93
N LEU A 141 13.82 35.13 -5.90
CA LEU A 141 12.36 35.21 -5.86
C LEU A 141 11.93 36.65 -5.56
N ALA A 142 10.92 37.12 -6.29
CA ALA A 142 10.29 38.42 -6.06
C ALA A 142 8.76 38.26 -5.92
N TYR A 143 8.16 39.07 -5.04
CA TYR A 143 6.75 38.99 -4.68
C TYR A 143 6.02 40.30 -4.94
N GLY A 144 4.74 40.21 -5.29
CA GLY A 144 3.91 41.38 -5.56
C GLY A 144 3.62 42.20 -4.30
N GLY A 145 3.68 43.52 -4.45
CA GLY A 145 3.36 44.49 -3.41
C GLY A 145 1.86 44.69 -3.20
N ALA A 146 1.50 45.58 -2.27
CA ALA A 146 0.11 45.94 -1.98
C ALA A 146 -0.58 46.70 -3.14
N ASP A 147 0.20 47.25 -4.05
CA ASP A 147 -0.23 47.96 -5.26
C ASP A 147 -0.58 47.03 -6.43
N ALA A 148 -0.22 45.74 -6.34
CA ALA A 148 -0.47 44.75 -7.40
C ALA A 148 -1.85 44.06 -7.30
N VAL A 149 -2.86 44.74 -6.73
CA VAL A 149 -4.18 44.18 -6.45
C VAL A 149 -5.00 43.92 -7.72
N GLU A 150 -4.82 44.71 -8.78
CA GLU A 150 -5.56 44.57 -10.04
C GLU A 150 -5.32 43.22 -10.74
N HIS A 151 -4.18 42.58 -10.44
CA HIS A 151 -3.75 41.28 -10.97
C HIS A 151 -3.82 40.15 -9.93
N ASN A 152 -4.40 40.41 -8.75
CA ASN A 152 -4.40 39.52 -7.58
C ASN A 152 -3.00 39.07 -7.14
N GLN A 153 -1.97 39.90 -7.37
CA GLN A 153 -0.56 39.55 -7.12
C GLN A 153 -0.06 39.91 -5.71
N CYS A 154 -0.88 40.54 -4.86
CA CYS A 154 -0.47 40.93 -3.51
C CYS A 154 0.04 39.70 -2.73
N ASN A 155 1.31 39.75 -2.30
CA ASN A 155 2.04 38.66 -1.66
C ASN A 155 2.25 37.38 -2.49
N GLN A 156 1.86 37.37 -3.77
CA GLN A 156 2.11 36.27 -4.69
C GLN A 156 3.50 36.37 -5.31
N LEU A 157 4.04 35.24 -5.77
CA LEU A 157 5.30 35.17 -6.50
C LEU A 157 5.13 35.78 -7.91
N ILE A 158 5.89 36.82 -8.25
CA ILE A 158 5.78 37.49 -9.56
C ILE A 158 6.99 37.23 -10.47
N ARG A 159 8.10 36.78 -9.89
CA ARG A 159 9.30 36.35 -10.60
C ARG A 159 10.04 35.30 -9.79
N HIS A 160 10.39 34.20 -10.45
CA HIS A 160 11.27 33.17 -9.92
C HIS A 160 12.36 32.89 -10.94
N ASP A 161 13.55 33.43 -10.68
CA ASP A 161 14.77 33.03 -11.38
C ASP A 161 15.26 31.75 -10.71
N ASP A 162 15.21 30.62 -11.41
CA ASP A 162 15.55 29.28 -10.93
C ASP A 162 16.71 28.66 -11.72
N THR A 163 17.06 27.41 -11.45
CA THR A 163 18.19 26.71 -12.08
C THR A 163 18.00 26.42 -13.58
N ALA A 164 16.79 26.55 -14.12
CA ALA A 164 16.49 26.35 -15.54
C ALA A 164 16.15 27.66 -16.28
N GLY A 165 16.08 28.81 -15.60
CA GLY A 165 15.74 30.12 -16.17
C GLY A 165 14.75 30.90 -15.31
N SER A 166 13.93 31.75 -15.91
CA SER A 166 12.98 32.61 -15.17
C SER A 166 11.54 32.24 -15.46
N ARG A 167 10.74 32.09 -14.40
CA ARG A 167 9.27 31.98 -14.44
C ARG A 167 8.66 33.30 -14.00
N LEU A 168 7.68 33.78 -14.77
CA LEU A 168 7.00 35.06 -14.56
C LEU A 168 5.48 34.84 -14.55
N PRO A 169 4.87 34.60 -13.37
CA PRO A 169 3.42 34.61 -13.21
C PRO A 169 2.88 36.05 -13.32
N HIS A 170 1.93 36.29 -14.21
CA HIS A 170 1.44 37.65 -14.51
C HIS A 170 0.10 37.98 -13.84
N ASP A 171 -0.79 36.99 -13.70
CA ASP A 171 -2.14 37.19 -13.21
C ASP A 171 -2.55 36.01 -12.34
N TYR A 172 -3.33 36.28 -11.30
CA TYR A 172 -3.87 35.26 -10.40
C TYR A 172 -5.39 35.26 -10.40
N GLY A 173 -5.99 34.08 -10.29
CA GLY A 173 -7.42 33.91 -10.10
C GLY A 173 -7.84 34.26 -8.68
N LEU A 174 -9.16 34.33 -8.44
CA LEU A 174 -9.71 34.63 -7.11
C LEU A 174 -9.36 33.57 -6.05
N LEU A 175 -9.01 32.35 -6.46
CA LEU A 175 -8.58 31.26 -5.59
C LEU A 175 -7.06 31.25 -5.36
N GLY A 176 -6.31 32.11 -6.03
CA GLY A 176 -4.85 32.21 -5.89
C GLY A 176 -4.05 31.37 -6.89
N ASP A 177 -4.70 30.69 -7.85
CA ASP A 177 -4.03 29.99 -8.95
C ASP A 177 -3.53 30.97 -10.02
N ALA A 178 -2.36 30.70 -10.60
CA ALA A 178 -1.84 31.53 -11.70
C ALA A 178 -2.69 31.32 -12.97
N LEU A 179 -3.22 32.41 -13.53
CA LEU A 179 -3.97 32.40 -14.80
C LEU A 179 -3.06 32.35 -16.01
N GLY A 180 -1.79 32.71 -15.83
CA GLY A 180 -0.79 32.59 -16.88
C GLY A 180 0.62 32.79 -16.35
N GLU A 181 1.54 32.10 -16.99
CA GLU A 181 2.96 32.11 -16.68
C GLU A 181 3.76 32.20 -17.97
N LYS A 182 4.82 33.01 -17.93
CA LYS A 182 5.83 33.04 -18.98
C LYS A 182 7.14 32.46 -18.46
N ARG A 183 7.71 31.50 -19.20
CA ARG A 183 9.03 30.92 -18.90
C ARG A 183 10.06 31.35 -19.94
N HIS A 184 11.18 31.86 -19.46
CA HIS A 184 12.39 32.09 -20.24
C HIS A 184 13.44 31.06 -19.80
N PHE A 185 14.03 30.33 -20.73
CA PHE A 185 15.10 29.38 -20.42
C PHE A 185 16.46 30.09 -20.34
N LEU A 186 17.41 29.52 -19.59
CA LEU A 186 18.80 29.95 -19.64
C LEU A 186 19.41 29.68 -21.03
N GLN A 187 20.21 30.62 -21.52
CA GLN A 187 20.96 30.43 -22.78
C GLN A 187 21.94 29.25 -22.70
N ALA A 188 22.56 29.06 -21.53
CA ALA A 188 23.50 27.98 -21.26
C ALA A 188 22.88 26.97 -20.26
N PRO A 189 23.12 25.67 -20.39
CA PRO A 189 22.50 24.66 -19.53
C PRO A 189 23.15 24.51 -18.14
N GLU A 190 24.24 25.23 -17.86
CA GLU A 190 24.91 25.24 -16.57
C GLU A 190 24.11 26.01 -15.51
N SER A 191 24.33 25.66 -14.23
CA SER A 191 23.71 26.37 -13.11
C SER A 191 24.10 27.85 -13.12
N PRO A 192 23.13 28.78 -12.97
CA PRO A 192 23.40 30.21 -13.00
C PRO A 192 23.97 30.70 -11.67
N ASP A 193 24.64 31.85 -11.73
CA ASP A 193 24.89 32.72 -10.57
C ASP A 193 24.13 34.03 -10.79
N TRP A 194 22.92 34.11 -10.24
CA TRP A 194 21.98 35.18 -10.55
C TRP A 194 22.45 36.53 -10.00
N PRO A 195 22.75 37.52 -10.87
CA PRO A 195 23.11 38.86 -10.42
C PRO A 195 21.93 39.54 -9.72
N LEU A 196 22.23 40.56 -8.92
CA LEU A 196 21.20 41.28 -8.16
C LEU A 196 20.29 42.10 -9.09
N ALA A 197 20.82 42.72 -10.14
CA ALA A 197 20.05 43.56 -11.06
C ALA A 197 19.27 42.72 -12.08
N GLU A 198 17.96 42.95 -12.21
CA GLU A 198 17.10 42.19 -13.14
C GLU A 198 17.57 42.28 -14.59
N ALA A 199 18.03 43.44 -15.05
CA ALA A 199 18.56 43.60 -16.42
C ALA A 199 19.77 42.70 -16.71
N GLU A 200 20.60 42.42 -15.70
CA GLU A 200 21.74 41.51 -15.83
C GLU A 200 21.28 40.04 -15.77
N ARG A 201 20.20 39.74 -15.04
CA ARG A 201 19.58 38.39 -15.05
C ARG A 201 18.98 38.11 -16.42
N ASP A 202 18.26 39.07 -16.99
CA ASP A 202 17.62 38.95 -18.29
C ASP A 202 18.65 38.72 -19.41
N ALA A 203 19.89 39.18 -19.24
CA ALA A 203 20.98 38.92 -20.19
C ALA A 203 21.43 37.44 -20.23
N LEU A 204 21.14 36.64 -19.19
CA LEU A 204 21.42 35.20 -19.13
C LEU A 204 20.30 34.36 -19.77
N LEU A 205 19.15 34.98 -20.05
CA LEU A 205 17.94 34.31 -20.53
C LEU A 205 17.85 34.33 -22.04
N GLU A 206 17.16 33.34 -22.60
CA GLU A 206 16.68 33.39 -23.96
C GLU A 206 15.66 34.54 -24.13
N LEU A 207 15.79 35.26 -25.24
CA LEU A 207 14.95 36.42 -25.54
C LEU A 207 13.45 36.06 -25.68
N VAL A 208 13.17 34.85 -26.16
CA VAL A 208 11.81 34.38 -26.40
C VAL A 208 11.27 33.76 -25.11
N GLY A 209 10.22 34.37 -24.56
CA GLY A 209 9.46 33.82 -23.44
C GLY A 209 8.31 32.96 -23.92
N LEU A 210 8.17 31.77 -23.33
CA LEU A 210 7.17 30.76 -23.66
C LEU A 210 6.02 30.85 -22.65
N GLN A 211 4.82 31.21 -23.12
CA GLN A 211 3.70 31.56 -22.23
C GLN A 211 2.61 30.49 -22.22
N THR A 212 2.31 29.93 -21.06
CA THR A 212 1.13 29.09 -20.83
C THR A 212 0.04 29.88 -20.11
N ARG A 213 -1.23 29.60 -20.41
CA ARG A 213 -2.40 30.21 -19.76
C ARG A 213 -3.41 29.16 -19.33
N TRP A 214 -4.13 29.45 -18.25
CA TRP A 214 -5.18 28.59 -17.71
C TRP A 214 -6.45 29.40 -17.44
N GLY A 215 -7.59 28.77 -17.70
CA GLY A 215 -8.90 29.22 -17.28
C GLY A 215 -9.49 28.23 -16.29
N PHE A 216 -9.91 28.71 -15.13
CA PHE A 216 -10.45 27.88 -14.05
C PHE A 216 -11.94 28.13 -13.87
N ASN A 217 -12.65 27.13 -13.33
CA ASN A 217 -13.99 27.33 -12.79
C ASN A 217 -13.95 27.88 -11.35
N ALA A 218 -15.13 28.09 -10.76
CA ALA A 218 -15.25 28.62 -9.40
C ALA A 218 -14.78 27.66 -8.29
N LEU A 219 -14.50 26.39 -8.62
CA LEU A 219 -13.95 25.38 -7.71
C LEU A 219 -12.42 25.21 -7.86
N GLY A 220 -11.79 25.93 -8.79
CA GLY A 220 -10.35 25.85 -9.06
C GLY A 220 -9.96 24.74 -10.04
N GLU A 221 -10.93 24.14 -10.74
CA GLU A 221 -10.65 23.12 -11.76
C GLU A 221 -10.32 23.80 -13.09
N VAL A 222 -9.29 23.30 -13.79
CA VAL A 222 -8.90 23.81 -15.12
C VAL A 222 -9.97 23.44 -16.14
N LEU A 223 -10.59 24.46 -16.76
CA LEU A 223 -11.53 24.31 -17.88
C LEU A 223 -10.85 24.52 -19.24
N VAL A 224 -9.82 25.36 -19.29
CA VAL A 224 -9.09 25.66 -20.52
C VAL A 224 -7.61 25.79 -20.20
N GLN A 225 -6.75 25.25 -21.05
CA GLN A 225 -5.31 25.47 -21.01
C GLN A 225 -4.81 25.81 -22.41
N THR A 226 -4.12 26.94 -22.56
CA THR A 226 -3.40 27.30 -23.79
C THR A 226 -1.92 27.13 -23.55
N ASP A 227 -1.27 26.26 -24.31
CA ASP A 227 0.17 26.01 -24.21
C ASP A 227 1.02 27.14 -24.82
N ALA A 228 2.34 27.01 -24.69
CA ALA A 228 3.28 28.02 -25.15
C ALA A 228 3.26 28.30 -26.66
N MET A 229 2.77 27.36 -27.47
CA MET A 229 2.66 27.50 -28.93
C MET A 229 1.25 27.91 -29.37
N GLY A 230 0.34 28.14 -28.43
CA GLY A 230 -1.02 28.59 -28.70
C GLY A 230 -2.04 27.46 -28.92
N ASN A 231 -1.68 26.19 -28.69
CA ASN A 231 -2.64 25.10 -28.75
C ASN A 231 -3.51 25.14 -27.50
N THR A 232 -4.82 25.04 -27.67
CA THR A 232 -5.80 25.22 -26.60
C THR A 232 -6.57 23.94 -26.33
N GLN A 233 -6.44 23.42 -25.11
CA GLN A 233 -7.24 22.32 -24.58
C GLN A 233 -8.45 22.87 -23.83
N ALA A 234 -9.62 22.26 -24.03
CA ALA A 234 -10.85 22.61 -23.31
C ALA A 234 -11.49 21.36 -22.68
N PHE A 235 -11.96 21.50 -21.44
CA PHE A 235 -12.50 20.42 -20.62
C PHE A 235 -13.96 20.70 -20.25
N GLY A 236 -14.85 19.80 -20.64
CA GLY A 236 -16.25 19.84 -20.23
C GLY A 236 -16.50 18.93 -19.05
N MET A 237 -17.23 19.43 -18.05
CA MET A 237 -17.52 18.68 -16.83
C MET A 237 -18.98 18.17 -16.79
N THR A 238 -19.22 17.11 -16.02
CA THR A 238 -20.56 16.69 -15.62
C THR A 238 -21.14 17.66 -14.58
N VAL A 239 -22.44 17.53 -14.29
CA VAL A 239 -23.06 18.29 -13.18
C VAL A 239 -22.45 17.95 -11.81
N ALA A 240 -21.76 16.82 -11.69
CA ALA A 240 -21.07 16.38 -10.48
C ALA A 240 -19.60 16.86 -10.42
N GLY A 241 -19.11 17.64 -11.40
CA GLY A 241 -17.72 18.11 -11.45
C GLY A 241 -16.72 17.11 -12.04
N GLN A 242 -17.18 16.00 -12.62
CA GLN A 242 -16.29 15.00 -13.23
C GLN A 242 -15.99 15.37 -14.69
N LEU A 243 -14.80 15.02 -15.20
CA LEU A 243 -14.46 15.21 -16.61
C LEU A 243 -15.43 14.42 -17.51
N LYS A 244 -16.01 15.09 -18.51
CA LYS A 244 -16.95 14.47 -19.46
C LYS A 244 -16.43 14.50 -20.89
N THR A 245 -15.85 15.63 -21.29
CA THR A 245 -15.35 15.85 -22.65
C THR A 245 -14.01 16.55 -22.60
N ALA A 246 -13.16 16.27 -23.59
CA ALA A 246 -11.88 16.95 -23.78
C ALA A 246 -11.71 17.27 -25.27
N GLU A 247 -11.31 18.49 -25.57
CA GLU A 247 -11.16 19.01 -26.92
C GLU A 247 -9.82 19.74 -27.07
N LEU A 248 -9.27 19.74 -28.28
CA LEU A 248 -8.01 20.40 -28.62
C LEU A 248 -8.18 21.25 -29.89
N THR A 249 -7.81 22.52 -29.80
CA THR A 249 -7.67 23.40 -30.96
C THR A 249 -6.20 23.73 -31.13
N LEU A 250 -5.58 23.20 -32.19
CA LEU A 250 -4.20 23.53 -32.53
C LEU A 250 -4.06 24.99 -32.94
N ALA A 251 -2.89 25.57 -32.71
CA ALA A 251 -2.61 26.95 -33.08
C ALA A 251 -2.86 27.21 -34.57
N GLY A 252 -3.69 28.22 -34.88
CA GLY A 252 -4.05 28.57 -36.25
C GLY A 252 -5.03 27.61 -36.94
N ALA A 253 -5.44 26.52 -36.30
CA ALA A 253 -6.43 25.60 -36.85
C ALA A 253 -7.84 26.21 -36.78
N ALA A 254 -8.62 26.02 -37.84
CA ALA A 254 -10.02 26.48 -37.91
C ALA A 254 -11.01 25.53 -37.23
N GLN A 255 -10.62 24.28 -37.00
CA GLN A 255 -11.47 23.24 -36.43
C GLN A 255 -10.88 22.72 -35.13
N THR A 256 -11.75 22.61 -34.13
CA THR A 256 -11.48 21.94 -32.87
C THR A 256 -11.57 20.42 -33.05
N GLN A 257 -10.58 19.71 -32.55
CA GLN A 257 -10.54 18.25 -32.52
C GLN A 257 -11.12 17.74 -31.20
N THR A 258 -12.09 16.85 -31.25
CA THR A 258 -12.54 16.13 -30.06
C THR A 258 -11.49 15.08 -29.69
N LEU A 259 -11.03 15.09 -28.44
CA LEU A 259 -10.15 14.07 -27.88
C LEU A 259 -10.93 13.02 -27.08
N VAL A 260 -11.96 13.45 -26.35
CA VAL A 260 -12.93 12.59 -25.66
C VAL A 260 -14.31 13.19 -25.82
N SER A 261 -15.25 12.37 -26.29
CA SER A 261 -16.64 12.79 -26.53
C SER A 261 -17.56 12.46 -25.36
N GLU A 262 -17.25 11.43 -24.57
CA GLU A 262 -18.05 11.06 -23.40
C GLU A 262 -17.23 10.22 -22.41
N ILE A 263 -17.38 10.51 -21.12
CA ILE A 263 -16.98 9.64 -20.01
C ILE A 263 -18.21 9.40 -19.12
N ARG A 264 -18.43 8.14 -18.75
CA ARG A 264 -19.49 7.72 -17.82
C ARG A 264 -18.89 7.11 -16.57
N TYR A 265 -19.51 7.42 -15.45
CA TYR A 265 -19.06 7.02 -14.12
C TYR A 265 -20.14 6.20 -13.42
N ASN A 266 -19.73 5.24 -12.59
CA ASN A 266 -20.62 4.55 -11.67
C ASN A 266 -20.90 5.42 -10.43
N ALA A 267 -21.76 4.90 -9.53
CA ALA A 267 -22.13 5.58 -8.28
C ALA A 267 -20.98 5.72 -7.26
N LEU A 268 -19.79 5.18 -7.56
CA LEU A 268 -18.58 5.21 -6.72
C LEU A 268 -17.46 6.02 -7.41
N ASP A 269 -17.83 6.89 -8.35
CA ASP A 269 -16.92 7.75 -9.13
C ASP A 269 -15.85 7.02 -9.95
N GLN A 270 -16.09 5.74 -10.27
CA GLN A 270 -15.23 4.95 -11.15
C GLN A 270 -15.72 5.07 -12.60
N VAL A 271 -14.80 5.27 -13.55
CA VAL A 271 -15.13 5.32 -14.98
C VAL A 271 -15.65 3.96 -15.44
N GLU A 272 -16.87 3.85 -15.94
CA GLU A 272 -17.43 2.62 -16.54
C GLU A 272 -17.26 2.58 -18.05
N GLN A 273 -17.27 3.73 -18.70
CA GLN A 273 -17.17 3.86 -20.15
C GLN A 273 -16.45 5.16 -20.52
N GLU A 274 -15.60 5.11 -21.54
CA GLU A 274 -14.94 6.26 -22.14
C GLU A 274 -14.99 6.13 -23.67
N THR A 275 -15.39 7.20 -24.36
CA THR A 275 -15.43 7.26 -25.83
C THR A 275 -14.42 8.30 -26.33
N ALA A 276 -13.31 7.82 -26.88
CA ALA A 276 -12.26 8.65 -27.45
C ALA A 276 -12.71 9.34 -28.74
N GLY A 277 -12.01 10.40 -29.13
CA GLY A 277 -12.29 11.21 -30.31
C GLY A 277 -12.14 10.47 -31.64
N ASN A 278 -11.37 9.38 -31.66
CA ASN A 278 -11.27 8.46 -32.80
C ASN A 278 -12.39 7.39 -32.83
N GLY A 279 -13.39 7.50 -31.94
CA GLY A 279 -14.52 6.58 -31.86
C GLY A 279 -14.25 5.27 -31.13
N VAL A 280 -13.05 5.07 -30.58
CA VAL A 280 -12.73 3.91 -29.74
C VAL A 280 -13.50 4.03 -28.42
N VAL A 281 -14.20 2.95 -28.04
CA VAL A 281 -14.97 2.88 -26.80
C VAL A 281 -14.30 1.89 -25.84
N SER A 282 -13.87 2.42 -24.69
CA SER A 282 -13.32 1.65 -23.59
C SER A 282 -14.38 1.41 -22.52
N HIS A 283 -14.51 0.17 -22.05
CA HIS A 283 -15.40 -0.23 -20.97
C HIS A 283 -14.59 -0.83 -19.81
N PHE A 284 -14.97 -0.44 -18.60
CA PHE A 284 -14.34 -0.86 -17.35
C PHE A 284 -15.39 -1.57 -16.51
N GLN A 285 -15.14 -2.84 -16.20
CA GLN A 285 -16.06 -3.67 -15.44
C GLN A 285 -15.47 -3.89 -14.05
N TYR A 286 -16.21 -3.49 -13.03
CA TYR A 286 -15.82 -3.62 -11.64
C TYR A 286 -16.59 -4.75 -10.96
N ASP A 287 -15.94 -5.45 -10.04
CA ASP A 287 -16.62 -6.44 -9.19
C ASP A 287 -17.55 -5.71 -8.20
N PRO A 288 -18.84 -6.07 -8.11
CA PRO A 288 -19.80 -5.36 -7.27
C PRO A 288 -19.57 -5.55 -5.76
N GLN A 289 -18.77 -6.53 -5.33
CA GLN A 289 -18.52 -6.82 -3.92
C GLN A 289 -17.33 -6.03 -3.36
N ASP A 290 -16.28 -5.84 -4.16
CA ASP A 290 -15.04 -5.17 -3.71
C ASP A 290 -14.63 -3.97 -4.58
N SER A 291 -15.40 -3.66 -5.63
CA SER A 291 -15.19 -2.55 -6.56
C SER A 291 -13.85 -2.57 -7.30
N ARG A 292 -13.17 -3.72 -7.36
CA ARG A 292 -11.93 -3.89 -8.13
C ARG A 292 -12.21 -4.07 -9.61
N LEU A 293 -11.30 -3.60 -10.45
CA LEU A 293 -11.42 -3.71 -11.91
C LEU A 293 -11.29 -5.19 -12.34
N GLY A 294 -12.39 -5.85 -12.67
CA GLY A 294 -12.40 -7.23 -13.17
C GLY A 294 -12.03 -7.35 -14.64
N ALA A 295 -12.41 -6.36 -15.47
CA ALA A 295 -12.04 -6.35 -16.89
C ALA A 295 -11.94 -4.94 -17.47
N LEU A 296 -11.01 -4.77 -18.42
CA LEU A 296 -10.82 -3.59 -19.26
C LEU A 296 -10.93 -4.01 -20.74
N ASN A 297 -11.87 -3.43 -21.47
CA ASN A 297 -12.14 -3.75 -22.86
C ASN A 297 -12.11 -2.47 -23.72
N ALA A 298 -11.41 -2.47 -24.85
CA ALA A 298 -11.44 -1.39 -25.82
C ALA A 298 -11.84 -1.92 -27.21
N MET A 299 -12.84 -1.27 -27.82
CA MET A 299 -13.36 -1.60 -29.15
C MET A 299 -13.22 -0.41 -30.09
N ALA A 300 -12.78 -0.65 -31.31
CA ALA A 300 -12.78 0.34 -32.37
C ALA A 300 -14.21 0.69 -32.82
N ALA A 301 -14.36 1.81 -33.52
CA ALA A 301 -15.64 2.30 -34.02
C ALA A 301 -16.35 1.32 -34.98
N ASP A 302 -15.59 0.48 -35.68
CA ASP A 302 -16.10 -0.57 -36.57
C ASP A 302 -16.47 -1.88 -35.84
N GLY A 303 -16.29 -1.92 -34.51
CA GLY A 303 -16.54 -3.07 -33.66
C GLY A 303 -15.36 -4.03 -33.50
N ALA A 304 -14.19 -3.74 -34.09
CA ALA A 304 -13.00 -4.55 -33.89
C ALA A 304 -12.52 -4.49 -32.42
N LEU A 305 -12.20 -5.64 -31.85
CA LEU A 305 -11.66 -5.74 -30.49
C LEU A 305 -10.18 -5.36 -30.49
N LEU A 306 -9.81 -4.30 -29.78
CA LEU A 306 -8.44 -3.80 -29.71
C LEU A 306 -7.71 -4.33 -28.47
N GLN A 307 -8.38 -4.32 -27.32
CA GLN A 307 -7.82 -4.72 -26.03
C GLN A 307 -8.88 -5.41 -25.19
N LYS A 308 -8.52 -6.49 -24.49
CA LYS A 308 -9.41 -7.11 -23.50
C LYS A 308 -8.62 -7.73 -22.34
N LEU A 309 -8.30 -6.93 -21.34
CA LEU A 309 -7.59 -7.38 -20.14
C LEU A 309 -8.59 -7.87 -19.09
N ILE A 310 -8.42 -9.10 -18.61
CA ILE A 310 -9.23 -9.70 -17.54
C ILE A 310 -8.33 -9.98 -16.35
N TYR A 311 -8.75 -9.51 -15.18
CA TYR A 311 -7.96 -9.55 -13.96
C TYR A 311 -8.49 -10.59 -12.98
N SER A 312 -7.59 -11.21 -12.24
CA SER A 312 -7.93 -11.92 -11.01
C SER A 312 -7.05 -11.47 -9.87
N TYR A 313 -7.61 -11.51 -8.66
CA TYR A 313 -6.97 -10.98 -7.46
C TYR A 313 -6.94 -12.02 -6.36
N ASP A 314 -5.98 -11.88 -5.45
CA ASP A 314 -6.08 -12.49 -4.13
C ASP A 314 -7.02 -11.67 -3.20
N PRO A 315 -7.34 -12.15 -1.99
CA PRO A 315 -8.23 -11.43 -1.08
C PRO A 315 -7.74 -10.03 -0.69
N VAL A 316 -6.43 -9.76 -0.66
CA VAL A 316 -5.90 -8.44 -0.28
C VAL A 316 -5.79 -7.46 -1.46
N GLY A 317 -5.91 -7.98 -2.68
CA GLY A 317 -5.94 -7.20 -3.92
C GLY A 317 -4.68 -7.30 -4.77
N ASN A 318 -3.77 -8.23 -4.48
CA ASN A 318 -2.66 -8.50 -5.38
C ASN A 318 -3.19 -9.14 -6.66
N VAL A 319 -2.73 -8.65 -7.82
CA VAL A 319 -3.11 -9.20 -9.13
C VAL A 319 -2.43 -10.55 -9.31
N LEU A 320 -3.20 -11.63 -9.47
CA LEU A 320 -2.69 -12.98 -9.69
C LEU A 320 -2.59 -13.35 -11.17
N VAL A 321 -3.53 -12.84 -11.97
CA VAL A 321 -3.59 -13.11 -13.41
C VAL A 321 -4.01 -11.85 -14.16
N VAL A 322 -3.38 -11.61 -15.31
CA VAL A 322 -3.86 -10.70 -16.35
C VAL A 322 -3.97 -11.52 -17.64
N ASN A 323 -5.18 -11.67 -18.16
CA ASN A 323 -5.43 -12.35 -19.43
C ASN A 323 -5.81 -11.32 -20.50
N ASP A 324 -5.00 -11.17 -21.54
CA ASP A 324 -5.29 -10.35 -22.71
C ASP A 324 -6.07 -11.14 -23.76
N ALA A 325 -7.39 -11.23 -23.55
CA ALA A 325 -8.31 -11.99 -24.36
C ALA A 325 -8.61 -11.36 -25.74
N SER A 326 -7.95 -10.26 -26.13
CA SER A 326 -7.95 -9.79 -27.52
C SER A 326 -6.92 -10.50 -28.39
N GLN A 327 -5.98 -11.23 -27.77
CA GLN A 327 -4.92 -11.93 -28.47
C GLN A 327 -5.22 -13.44 -28.53
N PRO A 328 -4.87 -14.12 -29.64
CA PRO A 328 -5.09 -15.56 -29.76
C PRO A 328 -3.99 -16.36 -29.05
N ASP A 329 -4.36 -17.56 -28.59
CA ASP A 329 -3.40 -18.61 -28.24
C ASP A 329 -2.57 -18.98 -29.48
N ARG A 330 -1.28 -19.24 -29.28
CA ARG A 330 -0.37 -19.64 -30.38
C ARG A 330 0.41 -20.90 -30.02
N TYR A 331 0.72 -21.68 -31.04
CA TYR A 331 1.63 -22.82 -30.90
C TYR A 331 2.91 -22.50 -31.66
N CYS A 332 3.99 -22.27 -30.92
CA CYS A 332 5.30 -21.91 -31.47
C CYS A 332 6.37 -22.78 -30.80
N ASP A 333 7.28 -23.34 -31.58
CA ASP A 333 8.31 -24.28 -31.12
C ASP A 333 7.79 -25.41 -30.20
N ASN A 334 6.62 -25.96 -30.55
CA ASN A 334 5.89 -26.98 -29.77
C ASN A 334 5.48 -26.54 -28.35
N GLN A 335 5.44 -25.23 -28.08
CA GLN A 335 4.92 -24.65 -26.85
C GLN A 335 3.58 -23.95 -27.13
N LEU A 336 2.63 -24.10 -26.20
CA LEU A 336 1.44 -23.26 -26.15
C LEU A 336 1.82 -21.93 -25.52
N ILE A 337 1.58 -20.84 -26.25
CA ILE A 337 1.80 -19.47 -25.82
C ILE A 337 0.43 -18.84 -25.62
N GLU A 338 0.07 -18.66 -24.36
CA GLU A 338 -1.16 -18.01 -23.94
C GLU A 338 -0.89 -16.51 -23.74
N PRO A 339 -1.84 -15.62 -24.04
CA PRO A 339 -1.74 -14.18 -23.72
C PRO A 339 -2.05 -13.92 -22.24
N ILE A 340 -1.51 -14.76 -21.34
CA ILE A 340 -1.81 -14.77 -19.92
C ILE A 340 -0.52 -14.51 -19.13
N SER A 341 -0.52 -13.43 -18.36
CA SER A 341 0.48 -13.19 -17.33
C SER A 341 0.01 -13.73 -15.99
N ARG A 342 0.90 -14.40 -15.26
CA ARG A 342 0.62 -14.98 -13.93
C ARG A 342 1.62 -14.46 -12.92
N PHE A 343 1.18 -14.21 -11.69
CA PHE A 343 1.99 -13.61 -10.64
C PHE A 343 1.81 -14.36 -9.33
N GLU A 344 2.91 -14.55 -8.61
CA GLU A 344 2.94 -15.13 -7.28
C GLU A 344 3.67 -14.20 -6.32
N TYR A 345 3.17 -14.11 -5.08
CA TYR A 345 3.70 -13.22 -4.05
C TYR A 345 4.09 -13.99 -2.79
N ASP A 346 5.03 -13.45 -2.03
CA ASP A 346 5.26 -13.90 -0.66
C ASP A 346 4.22 -13.31 0.31
N THR A 347 4.35 -13.65 1.59
CA THR A 347 3.46 -13.16 2.65
C THR A 347 3.67 -11.69 3.03
N LEU A 348 4.71 -11.04 2.51
CA LEU A 348 4.92 -9.59 2.56
C LEU A 348 4.36 -8.88 1.31
N TYR A 349 3.76 -9.63 0.39
CA TYR A 349 3.23 -9.19 -0.90
C TYR A 349 4.31 -8.70 -1.87
N GLN A 350 5.54 -9.19 -1.73
CA GLN A 350 6.60 -9.01 -2.70
C GLN A 350 6.43 -10.03 -3.83
N LEU A 351 6.60 -9.59 -5.09
CA LEU A 351 6.49 -10.45 -6.25
C LEU A 351 7.64 -11.48 -6.29
N ILE A 352 7.35 -12.77 -6.18
CA ILE A 352 8.36 -13.84 -6.17
C ILE A 352 8.43 -14.64 -7.47
N GLU A 353 7.37 -14.64 -8.26
CA GLU A 353 7.34 -15.25 -9.58
C GLU A 353 6.41 -14.49 -10.51
N ALA A 354 6.82 -14.33 -11.76
CA ALA A 354 5.96 -13.82 -12.82
C ALA A 354 6.21 -14.59 -14.12
N SER A 355 5.15 -14.97 -14.82
CA SER A 355 5.24 -15.53 -16.16
C SER A 355 4.40 -14.75 -17.16
N GLY A 356 4.73 -14.89 -18.44
CA GLY A 356 4.06 -14.20 -19.52
C GLY A 356 4.69 -14.52 -20.87
N ARG A 357 4.55 -13.61 -21.81
CA ARG A 357 5.12 -13.71 -23.16
C ARG A 357 6.11 -12.58 -23.43
N GLU A 358 7.12 -12.88 -24.22
CA GLU A 358 8.15 -11.95 -24.68
C GLU A 358 8.50 -12.21 -26.14
N VAL A 359 9.30 -11.33 -26.74
CA VAL A 359 9.85 -11.57 -28.07
C VAL A 359 10.85 -12.72 -28.06
N SER A 360 10.74 -13.66 -29.01
CA SER A 360 11.65 -14.81 -29.14
C SER A 360 13.06 -14.39 -29.59
N ASN A 361 13.15 -13.47 -30.55
CA ASN A 361 14.41 -12.99 -31.10
C ASN A 361 14.64 -11.52 -30.78
N GLY A 362 15.80 -11.18 -30.23
CA GLY A 362 16.13 -9.81 -29.86
C GLY A 362 15.48 -9.35 -28.56
N ALA A 363 15.17 -10.27 -27.64
CA ALA A 363 14.83 -9.93 -26.26
C ALA A 363 15.94 -9.10 -25.62
N SER A 364 15.57 -8.10 -24.82
CA SER A 364 16.51 -7.25 -24.10
C SER A 364 16.15 -7.22 -22.62
N HIS A 365 17.14 -7.53 -21.79
CA HIS A 365 17.01 -7.50 -20.33
C HIS A 365 17.91 -6.46 -19.65
N GLY A 366 18.56 -5.63 -20.47
CA GLY A 366 19.41 -4.51 -20.04
C GLY A 366 18.78 -3.15 -20.34
N PRO A 367 19.60 -2.10 -20.52
CA PRO A 367 19.13 -0.74 -20.81
C PRO A 367 18.58 -0.54 -22.24
N ALA A 368 18.79 -1.48 -23.16
CA ALA A 368 18.26 -1.38 -24.53
C ALA A 368 16.79 -1.83 -24.61
N LEU A 369 16.04 -1.32 -25.60
CA LEU A 369 14.75 -1.90 -25.97
C LEU A 369 14.96 -3.23 -26.73
N PRO A 370 14.00 -4.17 -26.69
CA PRO A 370 14.03 -5.33 -27.57
C PRO A 370 13.93 -4.92 -29.04
N GLY A 371 14.27 -5.85 -29.94
CA GLY A 371 14.14 -5.66 -31.39
C GLY A 371 12.69 -5.34 -31.79
N LEU A 372 12.51 -4.26 -32.57
CA LEU A 372 11.20 -3.82 -33.05
C LEU A 372 10.59 -4.85 -34.01
N GLN A 373 9.36 -5.25 -33.75
CA GLN A 373 8.57 -6.14 -34.60
C GLN A 373 7.62 -5.35 -35.52
N SER A 374 7.30 -5.92 -36.69
CA SER A 374 6.33 -5.35 -37.63
C SER A 374 4.88 -5.54 -37.15
N LEU A 375 3.99 -4.62 -37.52
CA LEU A 375 2.53 -4.79 -37.45
C LEU A 375 1.91 -4.67 -38.86
N PRO A 376 1.10 -5.65 -39.32
CA PRO A 376 0.86 -6.95 -38.68
C PRO A 376 2.16 -7.77 -38.60
N THR A 377 2.25 -8.68 -37.65
CA THR A 377 3.47 -9.47 -37.44
C THR A 377 3.71 -10.41 -38.63
N ASP A 378 4.90 -10.33 -39.22
CA ASP A 378 5.30 -11.14 -40.38
C ASP A 378 5.35 -12.64 -40.05
N ASP A 379 5.81 -12.96 -38.84
CA ASP A 379 5.83 -14.31 -38.28
C ASP A 379 5.10 -14.33 -36.92
N PRO A 380 3.93 -14.96 -36.83
CA PRO A 380 3.17 -15.08 -35.58
C PRO A 380 3.94 -15.76 -34.43
N CYS A 381 5.02 -16.49 -34.73
CA CYS A 381 5.88 -17.19 -33.79
C CYS A 381 7.15 -16.44 -33.38
N GLN A 382 7.15 -15.11 -33.50
CA GLN A 382 8.16 -14.26 -32.85
C GLN A 382 7.95 -14.08 -31.35
N VAL A 383 7.04 -14.83 -30.72
CA VAL A 383 6.78 -14.77 -29.27
C VAL A 383 7.20 -16.05 -28.58
N SER A 384 7.70 -15.94 -27.35
CA SER A 384 8.07 -17.06 -26.47
C SER A 384 7.48 -16.86 -25.08
N ASN A 385 7.23 -17.96 -24.36
CA ASN A 385 6.89 -17.90 -22.94
C ASN A 385 8.12 -17.51 -22.12
N TYR A 386 7.93 -16.76 -21.04
CA TYR A 386 8.96 -16.52 -20.03
C TYR A 386 8.44 -16.77 -18.61
N THR A 387 9.37 -17.04 -17.69
CA THR A 387 9.17 -17.03 -16.24
C THR A 387 10.34 -16.31 -15.57
N GLN A 388 10.03 -15.35 -14.71
CA GLN A 388 10.99 -14.64 -13.85
C GLN A 388 10.73 -15.01 -12.39
N ARG A 389 11.79 -15.38 -11.67
CA ARG A 389 11.76 -15.71 -10.24
C ARG A 389 12.65 -14.76 -9.47
N TYR A 390 12.16 -14.24 -8.36
CA TYR A 390 12.81 -13.18 -7.58
C TYR A 390 13.10 -13.67 -6.17
N SER A 391 14.26 -13.28 -5.62
CA SER A 391 14.58 -13.45 -4.22
C SER A 391 15.04 -12.14 -3.60
N TYR A 392 14.61 -11.91 -2.35
CA TYR A 392 14.86 -10.68 -1.61
C TYR A 392 15.56 -10.97 -0.29
N ASP A 393 16.32 -10.00 0.21
CA ASP A 393 16.78 -10.00 1.59
C ASP A 393 15.68 -9.51 2.56
N ALA A 394 16.00 -9.52 3.84
CA ALA A 394 15.12 -9.07 4.91
C ALA A 394 14.77 -7.56 4.87
N ALA A 395 15.55 -6.74 4.17
CA ALA A 395 15.32 -5.32 3.95
C ALA A 395 14.59 -5.03 2.62
N GLY A 396 14.25 -6.06 1.84
CA GLY A 396 13.58 -5.96 0.55
C GLY A 396 14.50 -5.61 -0.62
N ASN A 397 15.82 -5.78 -0.48
CA ASN A 397 16.74 -5.68 -1.62
C ASN A 397 16.62 -6.92 -2.49
N LEU A 398 16.54 -6.74 -3.82
CA LEU A 398 16.67 -7.86 -4.76
C LEU A 398 18.06 -8.49 -4.61
N LEU A 399 18.11 -9.81 -4.38
CA LEU A 399 19.33 -10.61 -4.33
C LEU A 399 19.56 -11.36 -5.64
N GLN A 400 18.52 -11.94 -6.22
CA GLN A 400 18.61 -12.67 -7.47
C GLN A 400 17.32 -12.54 -8.28
N MET A 401 17.49 -12.40 -9.59
CA MET A 401 16.41 -12.61 -10.56
C MET A 401 16.87 -13.68 -11.56
N ARG A 402 16.10 -14.76 -11.65
CA ARG A 402 16.30 -15.82 -12.63
C ARG A 402 15.24 -15.71 -13.71
N HIS A 403 15.66 -15.62 -14.96
CA HIS A 403 14.80 -15.55 -16.13
C HIS A 403 14.95 -16.84 -16.95
N GLU A 404 13.83 -17.47 -17.24
CA GLU A 404 13.72 -18.66 -18.10
C GLU A 404 12.78 -18.30 -19.25
N GLY A 405 13.25 -18.30 -20.49
CA GLY A 405 12.49 -17.75 -21.61
C GLY A 405 13.17 -17.93 -22.97
N ALA A 406 13.13 -16.91 -23.81
CA ALA A 406 13.85 -16.87 -25.08
C ALA A 406 15.38 -17.00 -24.87
N HIS A 407 15.89 -16.35 -23.83
CA HIS A 407 17.29 -16.47 -23.42
C HIS A 407 17.40 -16.62 -21.91
N ASP A 408 17.72 -17.82 -21.44
CA ASP A 408 17.87 -18.07 -20.01
C ASP A 408 19.08 -17.32 -19.43
N PHE A 409 18.87 -16.60 -18.32
CA PHE A 409 19.96 -16.00 -17.56
C PHE A 409 19.58 -15.82 -16.09
N THR A 410 20.60 -15.61 -15.26
CA THR A 410 20.42 -15.24 -13.87
C THR A 410 21.21 -13.97 -13.61
N ARG A 411 20.59 -13.00 -12.95
CA ARG A 411 21.27 -11.82 -12.43
C ARG A 411 21.29 -11.91 -10.92
N ASN A 412 22.49 -11.95 -10.35
CA ASN A 412 22.67 -11.74 -8.92
C ASN A 412 23.00 -10.28 -8.64
N MET A 413 22.65 -9.85 -7.44
CA MET A 413 22.88 -8.52 -6.93
C MET A 413 23.67 -8.64 -5.63
N HIS A 414 24.78 -7.93 -5.55
CA HIS A 414 25.51 -7.72 -4.30
C HIS A 414 24.87 -6.56 -3.56
N VAL A 415 24.45 -6.80 -2.31
CA VAL A 415 23.92 -5.79 -1.40
C VAL A 415 25.03 -5.44 -0.41
N ASP A 416 25.25 -4.14 -0.21
CA ASP A 416 26.19 -3.65 0.78
C ASP A 416 25.81 -4.17 2.18
N PRO A 417 26.76 -4.71 2.98
CA PRO A 417 26.44 -5.24 4.29
C PRO A 417 25.77 -4.21 5.21
N ASP A 418 26.16 -2.94 5.11
CA ASP A 418 25.86 -1.89 6.08
C ASP A 418 24.88 -0.82 5.55
N SER A 419 24.47 -0.92 4.27
CA SER A 419 23.44 -0.08 3.64
C SER A 419 22.54 -0.88 2.69
N ASN A 420 21.58 -0.26 2.02
CA ASN A 420 20.74 -0.86 0.98
C ASN A 420 21.26 -0.60 -0.45
N ARG A 421 22.48 -0.05 -0.57
CA ARG A 421 23.18 0.08 -1.84
C ARG A 421 23.38 -1.31 -2.44
N SER A 422 23.13 -1.44 -3.74
CA SER A 422 23.24 -2.72 -4.43
C SER A 422 23.73 -2.56 -5.86
N LEU A 423 24.51 -3.51 -6.33
CA LEU A 423 25.04 -3.55 -7.69
C LEU A 423 24.91 -4.97 -8.27
N PRO A 424 24.74 -5.11 -9.59
CA PRO A 424 24.79 -6.43 -10.22
C PRO A 424 26.20 -7.03 -10.16
N ASP A 425 26.31 -8.34 -10.37
CA ASP A 425 27.61 -9.02 -10.51
C ASP A 425 28.52 -8.31 -11.54
N ALA A 426 29.79 -8.19 -11.19
CA ALA A 426 30.85 -7.65 -12.04
C ALA A 426 32.06 -8.60 -12.06
N GLU A 427 33.01 -8.37 -12.97
CA GLU A 427 34.30 -9.08 -12.98
C GLU A 427 35.14 -8.59 -11.78
N GLY A 428 35.05 -9.27 -10.63
CA GLY A 428 35.82 -8.95 -9.41
C GLY A 428 34.94 -8.67 -8.18
N GLU A 429 35.54 -8.17 -7.10
CA GLU A 429 34.77 -7.71 -5.95
C GLU A 429 34.06 -6.39 -6.25
N VAL A 430 32.80 -6.29 -5.84
CA VAL A 430 31.99 -5.08 -5.97
C VAL A 430 32.45 -4.04 -4.95
N ASP A 431 32.87 -2.87 -5.45
CA ASP A 431 33.25 -1.74 -4.59
C ASP A 431 32.12 -0.70 -4.53
N PHE A 432 31.38 -0.71 -3.42
CA PHE A 432 30.30 0.26 -3.17
C PHE A 432 30.82 1.68 -2.90
N ALA A 433 32.05 1.83 -2.41
CA ALA A 433 32.60 3.13 -2.03
C ALA A 433 32.93 4.01 -3.24
N THR A 434 33.30 3.40 -4.37
CA THR A 434 33.56 4.10 -5.64
C THR A 434 32.37 4.11 -6.59
N SER A 435 31.38 3.25 -6.35
CA SER A 435 30.18 3.16 -7.20
C SER A 435 29.06 4.12 -6.79
N PHE A 436 29.07 4.62 -5.55
CA PHE A 436 28.09 5.58 -5.04
C PHE A 436 28.80 6.79 -4.43
N ASP A 437 28.21 7.97 -4.57
CA ASP A 437 28.71 9.15 -3.85
C ASP A 437 28.37 9.11 -2.35
N ALA A 438 28.84 10.12 -1.60
CA ALA A 438 28.61 10.22 -0.17
C ALA A 438 27.13 10.42 0.21
N ASN A 439 26.27 10.80 -0.74
CA ASN A 439 24.82 10.89 -0.57
C ASN A 439 24.07 9.68 -1.18
N GLY A 440 24.78 8.64 -1.60
CA GLY A 440 24.17 7.41 -2.10
C GLY A 440 23.68 7.46 -3.54
N ASN A 441 24.07 8.46 -4.33
CA ASN A 441 23.73 8.48 -5.74
C ASN A 441 24.67 7.58 -6.54
N LEU A 442 24.14 6.76 -7.45
CA LEU A 442 24.95 5.87 -8.30
C LEU A 442 25.83 6.67 -9.27
N LEU A 443 27.12 6.36 -9.35
CA LEU A 443 28.11 7.09 -10.16
C LEU A 443 28.37 6.46 -11.53
N GLN A 444 27.96 5.20 -11.73
CA GLN A 444 28.11 4.49 -12.99
C GLN A 444 26.89 3.62 -13.26
N LEU A 445 26.18 3.88 -14.36
CA LEU A 445 24.93 3.20 -14.69
C LEU A 445 25.16 1.76 -15.14
N VAL A 446 26.10 1.61 -16.07
CA VAL A 446 26.70 0.37 -16.55
C VAL A 446 28.18 0.67 -16.82
N ARG A 447 29.01 -0.37 -16.95
CA ARG A 447 30.45 -0.20 -17.22
C ARG A 447 30.68 0.74 -18.42
N GLY A 448 31.45 1.80 -18.19
CA GLY A 448 31.74 2.86 -19.18
C GLY A 448 30.76 4.04 -19.22
N GLN A 449 29.62 3.97 -18.52
CA GLN A 449 28.64 5.06 -18.48
C GLN A 449 28.62 5.77 -17.12
N THR A 450 29.43 6.83 -16.99
CA THR A 450 29.54 7.62 -15.76
C THR A 450 28.39 8.60 -15.61
N MET A 451 28.02 8.91 -14.37
CA MET A 451 26.93 9.81 -14.01
C MET A 451 27.43 10.89 -13.04
N SER A 452 26.87 12.08 -13.15
CA SER A 452 27.05 13.15 -12.17
C SER A 452 25.72 13.71 -11.69
N TRP A 453 25.75 14.24 -10.48
CA TRP A 453 24.58 14.66 -9.72
C TRP A 453 24.75 16.10 -9.26
N ASP A 454 23.69 16.89 -9.35
CA ASP A 454 23.72 18.28 -8.90
C ASP A 454 23.71 18.39 -7.36
N ALA A 455 23.77 19.62 -6.85
CA ALA A 455 23.71 19.94 -5.42
C ALA A 455 22.43 19.43 -4.71
N ARG A 456 21.37 19.13 -5.46
CA ARG A 456 20.07 18.68 -4.96
C ARG A 456 19.87 17.17 -5.07
N ASN A 457 20.92 16.41 -5.40
CA ASN A 457 20.87 14.96 -5.66
C ASN A 457 19.98 14.59 -6.87
N GLN A 458 19.91 15.45 -7.87
CA GLN A 458 19.22 15.18 -9.13
C GLN A 458 20.25 14.80 -10.19
N LEU A 459 19.89 13.86 -11.07
CA LEU A 459 20.80 13.38 -12.11
C LEU A 459 21.06 14.51 -13.10
N GLN A 460 22.30 15.01 -13.16
CA GLN A 460 22.63 16.17 -13.99
C GLN A 460 23.15 15.75 -15.36
N HIS A 461 23.96 14.67 -15.42
CA HIS A 461 24.64 14.25 -16.64
C HIS A 461 24.93 12.75 -16.65
N ILE A 462 24.79 12.12 -17.83
CA ILE A 462 25.24 10.75 -18.13
C ILE A 462 26.19 10.80 -19.34
N THR A 463 27.38 10.22 -19.19
CA THR A 463 28.24 9.88 -20.33
C THR A 463 27.73 8.59 -20.96
N THR A 464 27.18 8.64 -22.18
CA THR A 464 26.62 7.46 -22.85
C THR A 464 27.67 6.66 -23.63
N VAL A 465 28.63 7.35 -24.25
CA VAL A 465 29.80 6.76 -24.92
C VAL A 465 31.04 7.56 -24.56
N GLN A 466 32.01 6.91 -23.92
CA GLN A 466 33.31 7.50 -23.60
C GLN A 466 34.29 7.35 -24.77
N ARG A 467 34.99 8.42 -25.11
CA ARG A 467 36.09 8.44 -26.10
C ARG A 467 37.36 8.98 -25.46
N GLU A 468 38.52 8.48 -25.88
CA GLU A 468 39.82 8.88 -25.30
C GLU A 468 40.27 10.25 -25.79
N ASP A 469 40.19 10.47 -27.11
CA ASP A 469 40.75 11.66 -27.78
C ASP A 469 39.67 12.58 -28.41
N GLU A 470 38.39 12.22 -28.29
CA GLU A 470 37.26 12.96 -28.84
C GLU A 470 36.24 13.29 -27.73
N PRO A 471 35.35 14.29 -27.94
CA PRO A 471 34.26 14.53 -27.01
C PRO A 471 33.38 13.29 -26.84
N ASN A 472 32.89 13.09 -25.62
CA ASN A 472 31.96 12.00 -25.32
C ASN A 472 30.58 12.24 -25.96
N ASP A 473 29.78 11.19 -26.02
CA ASP A 473 28.34 11.33 -26.19
C ASP A 473 27.70 11.48 -24.80
N ASP A 474 26.87 12.49 -24.58
CA ASP A 474 26.29 12.78 -23.28
C ASP A 474 24.78 13.06 -23.30
N GLU A 475 24.11 12.78 -22.18
CA GLU A 475 22.78 13.30 -21.86
C GLU A 475 22.87 14.21 -20.63
N ARG A 476 22.33 15.43 -20.74
CA ARG A 476 22.24 16.42 -19.66
C ARG A 476 20.81 16.75 -19.32
N TYR A 477 20.55 17.01 -18.04
CA TYR A 477 19.22 17.34 -17.55
C TYR A 477 19.27 18.63 -16.73
N VAL A 478 18.30 19.51 -16.95
CA VAL A 478 18.17 20.77 -16.21
C VAL A 478 16.79 20.81 -15.55
N TYR A 479 16.75 21.14 -14.27
CA TYR A 479 15.56 21.15 -13.43
C TYR A 479 15.19 22.57 -13.01
N ASP A 480 13.91 22.81 -12.72
CA ASP A 480 13.46 24.05 -12.07
C ASP A 480 13.74 24.06 -10.56
N GLY A 481 13.39 25.18 -9.90
CA GLY A 481 13.56 25.34 -8.46
C GLY A 481 12.75 24.34 -7.61
N GLN A 482 11.75 23.67 -8.20
CA GLN A 482 10.93 22.64 -7.55
C GLN A 482 11.44 21.22 -7.86
N GLY A 483 12.50 21.09 -8.65
CA GLY A 483 13.13 19.83 -9.00
C GLY A 483 12.46 19.09 -10.17
N GLN A 484 11.59 19.73 -10.95
CA GLN A 484 11.02 19.14 -12.16
C GLN A 484 11.92 19.37 -13.36
N ARG A 485 12.09 18.35 -14.22
CA ARG A 485 12.93 18.44 -15.41
C ARG A 485 12.30 19.37 -16.43
N CYS A 486 13.01 20.43 -16.79
CA CYS A 486 12.57 21.39 -17.81
C CYS A 486 13.35 21.26 -19.12
N ARG A 487 14.59 20.73 -19.09
CA ARG A 487 15.39 20.47 -20.30
C ARG A 487 16.05 19.10 -20.26
N LYS A 488 16.12 18.45 -21.42
CA LYS A 488 16.98 17.29 -21.69
C LYS A 488 17.78 17.57 -22.95
N ILE A 489 19.10 17.47 -22.87
CA ILE A 489 20.01 17.75 -23.99
C ILE A 489 20.82 16.48 -24.23
N SER A 490 20.82 15.97 -25.46
CA SER A 490 21.61 14.81 -25.86
C SER A 490 22.61 15.23 -26.92
N THR A 491 23.89 14.94 -26.68
CA THR A 491 24.99 15.19 -27.63
C THR A 491 25.53 13.87 -28.15
N SER A 492 25.82 13.79 -29.44
CA SER A 492 26.55 12.66 -30.01
C SER A 492 27.56 13.11 -31.06
N GLN A 493 28.69 12.42 -31.15
CA GLN A 493 29.69 12.65 -32.18
C GLN A 493 29.42 11.78 -33.40
N ALA A 494 29.20 12.41 -34.55
CA ALA A 494 29.01 11.70 -35.82
C ALA A 494 29.70 12.45 -36.96
N SER A 495 30.51 11.75 -37.75
CA SER A 495 31.19 12.31 -38.94
C SER A 495 31.99 13.60 -38.66
N GLY A 496 32.66 13.69 -37.50
CA GLY A 496 33.49 14.85 -37.12
C GLY A 496 32.70 16.09 -36.67
N ARG A 497 31.39 15.98 -36.46
CA ARG A 497 30.54 17.03 -35.89
C ARG A 497 29.83 16.55 -34.62
N THR A 498 29.58 17.47 -33.69
CA THR A 498 28.69 17.24 -32.55
C THR A 498 27.25 17.49 -32.98
N LEU A 499 26.42 16.47 -32.85
CA LEU A 499 24.97 16.53 -33.02
C LEU A 499 24.33 16.81 -31.66
N THR A 500 23.51 17.86 -31.57
CA THR A 500 22.78 18.20 -30.34
C THR A 500 21.29 18.09 -30.58
N ASN A 501 20.63 17.29 -29.75
CA ASN A 501 19.18 17.21 -29.65
C ASN A 501 18.76 17.82 -28.32
N GLU A 502 17.63 18.51 -28.28
CA GLU A 502 17.09 19.12 -27.07
C GLU A 502 15.58 18.86 -26.95
N VAL A 503 15.14 18.60 -25.73
CA VAL A 503 13.72 18.55 -25.36
C VAL A 503 13.47 19.56 -24.26
N ARG A 504 12.50 20.44 -24.47
CA ARG A 504 12.00 21.39 -23.47
C ARG A 504 10.62 20.95 -23.00
N TYR A 505 10.46 20.83 -21.69
CA TYR A 505 9.20 20.41 -21.06
C TYR A 505 8.48 21.63 -20.51
N LEU A 506 7.25 21.84 -20.97
CA LEU A 506 6.36 22.93 -20.59
C LEU A 506 4.98 22.35 -20.24
N PRO A 507 4.13 23.07 -19.49
CA PRO A 507 2.81 22.55 -19.17
C PRO A 507 1.98 22.34 -20.45
N GLY A 508 1.62 21.09 -20.72
CA GLY A 508 0.83 20.69 -21.90
C GLY A 508 1.62 20.54 -23.19
N LEU A 509 2.96 20.75 -23.19
CA LEU A 509 3.76 20.80 -24.42
C LEU A 509 5.20 20.32 -24.20
N GLU A 510 5.71 19.51 -25.12
CA GLU A 510 7.14 19.28 -25.28
C GLU A 510 7.61 19.90 -26.60
N ILE A 511 8.72 20.64 -26.58
CA ILE A 511 9.37 21.15 -27.80
C ILE A 511 10.64 20.32 -28.00
N ARG A 512 10.71 19.59 -29.11
CA ARG A 512 11.79 18.66 -29.44
C ARG A 512 12.52 19.20 -30.67
N THR A 513 13.79 19.53 -30.52
CA THR A 513 14.65 19.99 -31.61
C THR A 513 15.81 19.04 -31.82
N THR A 514 16.13 18.74 -33.06
CA THR A 514 17.22 17.81 -33.39
C THR A 514 18.31 18.49 -34.22
N ALA A 515 19.50 17.86 -34.25
CA ALA A 515 20.66 18.37 -34.97
C ALA A 515 20.48 18.45 -36.50
N ASP A 516 19.53 17.70 -37.06
CA ASP A 516 19.16 17.73 -38.48
C ASP A 516 18.09 18.78 -38.83
N GLY A 517 17.65 19.58 -37.84
CA GLY A 517 16.73 20.70 -38.03
C GLY A 517 15.26 20.32 -37.91
N GLU A 518 14.93 19.15 -37.36
CA GLU A 518 13.56 18.83 -36.95
C GLU A 518 13.17 19.70 -35.77
N ILE A 519 11.97 20.30 -35.85
CA ILE A 519 11.33 21.03 -34.76
C ILE A 519 9.94 20.43 -34.61
N LEU A 520 9.76 19.65 -33.55
CA LEU A 520 8.55 18.91 -33.23
C LEU A 520 7.95 19.42 -31.92
N HIS A 521 6.72 19.90 -32.01
CA HIS A 521 5.85 20.18 -30.87
C HIS A 521 5.03 18.93 -30.56
N VAL A 522 5.19 18.39 -29.36
CA VAL A 522 4.36 17.30 -28.85
C VAL A 522 3.37 17.89 -27.86
N VAL A 523 2.14 18.12 -28.30
CA VAL A 523 1.06 18.56 -27.42
C VAL A 523 0.65 17.37 -26.57
N THR A 524 0.67 17.55 -25.25
CA THR A 524 0.30 16.51 -24.28
C THR A 524 -1.05 16.84 -23.68
N ALA A 525 -2.04 15.98 -23.95
CA ALA A 525 -3.40 16.16 -23.50
C ALA A 525 -3.88 14.94 -22.71
N GLN A 526 -4.61 15.17 -21.64
CA GLN A 526 -5.29 14.11 -20.90
C GLN A 526 -6.68 13.88 -21.48
N ALA A 527 -6.99 12.62 -21.73
CA ALA A 527 -8.23 12.17 -22.33
C ALA A 527 -8.88 11.14 -21.39
N GLY A 528 -9.34 11.58 -20.22
CA GLY A 528 -9.90 10.67 -19.22
C GLY A 528 -8.83 9.76 -18.61
N ARG A 529 -8.97 8.43 -18.78
CA ARG A 529 -7.95 7.45 -18.36
C ARG A 529 -6.83 7.26 -19.38
N ASN A 530 -7.03 7.72 -20.60
CA ASN A 530 -6.05 7.61 -21.68
C ASN A 530 -5.27 8.92 -21.83
N SER A 531 -4.05 8.82 -22.33
CA SER A 531 -3.26 10.00 -22.71
C SER A 531 -3.29 10.18 -24.22
N VAL A 532 -3.38 11.43 -24.67
CA VAL A 532 -3.33 11.77 -26.09
C VAL A 532 -2.13 12.65 -26.34
N ARG A 533 -1.35 12.30 -27.35
CA ARG A 533 -0.22 13.09 -27.83
C ARG A 533 -0.50 13.51 -29.28
N VAL A 534 -0.31 14.79 -29.59
CA VAL A 534 -0.39 15.28 -30.97
C VAL A 534 1.00 15.71 -31.40
N LEU A 535 1.46 15.12 -32.50
CA LEU A 535 2.76 15.41 -33.09
C LEU A 535 2.60 16.48 -34.17
N HIS A 536 3.04 17.70 -33.87
CA HIS A 536 3.02 18.84 -34.78
C HIS A 536 4.45 19.25 -35.15
N TRP A 537 4.82 19.07 -36.41
CA TRP A 537 6.09 19.53 -36.93
C TRP A 537 5.99 20.95 -37.45
N GLU A 538 6.83 21.82 -36.90
CA GLU A 538 7.11 23.14 -37.48
C GLU A 538 8.15 23.02 -38.60
N ALA A 539 9.14 22.13 -38.43
CA ALA A 539 10.18 21.86 -39.42
C ALA A 539 10.65 20.40 -39.38
N GLY A 540 11.21 19.91 -40.50
CA GLY A 540 11.86 18.59 -40.58
C GLY A 540 10.93 17.38 -40.48
N LYS A 541 9.63 17.53 -40.76
CA LYS A 541 8.65 16.44 -40.72
C LYS A 541 9.08 15.24 -41.58
N PRO A 542 9.09 14.01 -41.05
CA PRO A 542 9.27 12.81 -41.87
C PRO A 542 8.22 12.69 -42.98
N ASP A 543 8.62 12.27 -44.17
CA ASP A 543 7.71 12.14 -45.32
C ASP A 543 6.60 11.10 -45.09
N SER A 544 6.89 10.06 -44.31
CA SER A 544 5.97 8.94 -44.03
C SER A 544 4.93 9.23 -42.96
N ILE A 545 5.00 10.39 -42.28
CA ILE A 545 4.07 10.77 -41.21
C ILE A 545 3.31 12.03 -41.63
N VAL A 546 2.00 12.03 -41.43
CA VAL A 546 1.16 13.21 -41.62
C VAL A 546 1.42 14.22 -40.49
N ASN A 547 1.38 15.52 -40.80
CA ASN A 547 1.47 16.51 -39.72
C ASN A 547 0.24 16.42 -38.82
N ASP A 548 0.35 16.94 -37.61
CA ASP A 548 -0.73 16.95 -36.60
C ASP A 548 -1.25 15.54 -36.26
N GLN A 549 -0.36 14.54 -36.31
CA GLN A 549 -0.73 13.16 -36.02
C GLN A 549 -1.18 13.03 -34.56
N VAL A 550 -2.44 12.66 -34.35
CA VAL A 550 -3.00 12.33 -33.04
C VAL A 550 -2.67 10.87 -32.70
N ARG A 551 -2.14 10.65 -31.49
CA ARG A 551 -1.78 9.34 -30.94
C ARG A 551 -2.49 9.12 -29.62
N TYR A 552 -3.47 8.22 -29.62
CA TYR A 552 -4.21 7.80 -28.44
C TYR A 552 -3.48 6.65 -27.77
N SER A 553 -3.07 6.82 -26.52
CA SER A 553 -2.44 5.77 -25.72
C SER A 553 -3.49 5.05 -24.88
N LEU A 554 -3.62 3.72 -25.08
CA LEU A 554 -4.43 2.87 -24.21
C LEU A 554 -3.57 2.23 -23.12
N GLY A 555 -3.91 2.55 -21.87
CA GLY A 555 -3.21 2.09 -20.68
C GLY A 555 -3.65 0.69 -20.20
N ASP A 556 -2.79 0.01 -19.45
CA ASP A 556 -3.20 -1.07 -18.55
C ASP A 556 -3.67 -0.54 -17.18
N HIS A 557 -3.86 -1.42 -16.20
CA HIS A 557 -4.28 -1.03 -14.84
C HIS A 557 -3.22 -0.23 -14.07
N LEU A 558 -1.96 -0.24 -14.52
CA LEU A 558 -0.85 0.56 -13.98
C LEU A 558 -0.68 1.90 -14.71
N GLY A 559 -1.41 2.11 -15.81
CA GLY A 559 -1.23 3.26 -16.70
C GLY A 559 -0.07 3.09 -17.69
N SER A 560 0.44 1.88 -17.88
CA SER A 560 1.46 1.60 -18.90
C SER A 560 0.86 1.63 -20.30
N SER A 561 1.49 2.33 -21.25
CA SER A 561 0.99 2.49 -22.62
C SER A 561 1.11 1.19 -23.42
N THR A 562 0.08 0.35 -23.41
CA THR A 562 0.08 -0.96 -24.10
C THR A 562 -0.20 -0.86 -25.59
N LEU A 563 -1.03 0.09 -26.02
CA LEU A 563 -1.34 0.36 -27.44
C LEU A 563 -1.24 1.85 -27.73
N GLU A 564 -0.83 2.21 -28.95
CA GLU A 564 -1.03 3.53 -29.53
C GLU A 564 -1.90 3.42 -30.77
N LEU A 565 -2.94 4.24 -30.85
CA LEU A 565 -3.88 4.30 -31.97
C LEU A 565 -3.83 5.68 -32.64
N ASP A 566 -4.05 5.73 -33.95
CA ASP A 566 -4.16 6.98 -34.69
C ASP A 566 -5.56 7.63 -34.57
N GLN A 567 -5.74 8.76 -35.25
CA GLN A 567 -6.99 9.52 -35.31
C GLN A 567 -8.16 8.71 -35.92
N GLN A 568 -7.88 7.67 -36.69
CA GLN A 568 -8.88 6.79 -37.31
C GLN A 568 -9.11 5.50 -36.50
N GLY A 569 -8.45 5.35 -35.35
CA GLY A 569 -8.51 4.14 -34.53
C GLY A 569 -7.61 3.00 -35.05
N GLY A 570 -6.75 3.28 -36.03
CA GLY A 570 -5.77 2.34 -36.55
C GLY A 570 -4.59 2.15 -35.60
N LEU A 571 -4.12 0.90 -35.46
CA LEU A 571 -3.02 0.56 -34.57
C LEU A 571 -1.68 1.10 -35.08
N ILE A 572 -1.01 1.94 -34.29
CA ILE A 572 0.34 2.46 -34.56
C ILE A 572 1.39 1.53 -33.94
N SER A 573 1.26 1.27 -32.63
CA SER A 573 2.22 0.47 -31.87
C SER A 573 1.55 -0.37 -30.79
N GLN A 574 2.20 -1.48 -30.43
CA GLN A 574 1.84 -2.36 -29.33
C GLN A 574 3.08 -2.66 -28.49
N GLU A 575 2.93 -2.63 -27.17
CA GLU A 575 4.02 -2.89 -26.23
C GLU A 575 3.52 -3.72 -25.04
N SER A 576 4.38 -4.59 -24.52
CA SER A 576 4.14 -5.33 -23.27
C SER A 576 5.40 -5.29 -22.41
N TYR A 577 5.20 -5.33 -21.09
CA TYR A 577 6.26 -5.10 -20.12
C TYR A 577 6.44 -6.33 -19.22
N TYR A 578 7.68 -6.61 -18.84
CA TYR A 578 7.97 -7.38 -17.63
C TYR A 578 7.42 -6.63 -16.41
N PRO A 579 7.17 -7.31 -15.28
CA PRO A 579 6.51 -6.70 -14.11
C PRO A 579 7.19 -5.42 -13.61
N PHE A 580 8.53 -5.40 -13.63
CA PHE A 580 9.35 -4.26 -13.20
C PHE A 580 9.66 -3.24 -14.31
N GLY A 581 8.93 -3.25 -15.42
CA GLY A 581 8.93 -2.18 -16.43
C GLY A 581 9.92 -2.31 -17.59
N GLY A 582 10.71 -3.39 -17.64
CA GLY A 582 11.47 -3.73 -18.86
C GLY A 582 10.51 -4.10 -19.99
N THR A 583 10.81 -3.75 -21.23
CA THR A 583 9.94 -4.07 -22.37
C THR A 583 10.14 -5.53 -22.79
N ALA A 584 9.09 -6.35 -22.69
CA ALA A 584 9.09 -7.76 -23.07
C ALA A 584 8.75 -7.97 -24.54
N TRP A 585 7.90 -7.10 -25.10
CA TRP A 585 7.47 -7.14 -26.50
C TRP A 585 7.25 -5.72 -27.01
N TRP A 586 7.68 -5.43 -28.24
CA TRP A 586 7.49 -4.13 -28.88
C TRP A 586 7.29 -4.28 -30.39
N ALA A 587 6.16 -3.81 -30.88
CA ALA A 587 5.80 -3.87 -32.30
C ALA A 587 5.21 -2.53 -32.78
N ALA A 588 5.43 -2.19 -34.04
CA ALA A 588 4.84 -1.01 -34.67
C ALA A 588 4.61 -1.23 -36.17
N ARG A 589 3.65 -0.50 -36.76
CA ARG A 589 3.40 -0.54 -38.22
C ARG A 589 4.51 0.15 -39.02
N SER A 590 5.31 0.99 -38.37
CA SER A 590 6.42 1.73 -38.97
C SER A 590 7.53 1.97 -37.96
N ALA A 591 8.77 1.64 -38.35
CA ALA A 591 9.95 1.96 -37.55
C ALA A 591 10.16 3.47 -37.37
N VAL A 592 9.65 4.30 -38.29
CA VAL A 592 9.72 5.76 -38.16
C VAL A 592 8.74 6.23 -37.09
N GLU A 593 7.48 5.77 -37.12
CA GLU A 593 6.47 6.15 -36.12
C GLU A 593 6.78 5.61 -34.72
N ALA A 594 7.49 4.47 -34.63
CA ALA A 594 7.88 3.87 -33.37
C ALA A 594 8.86 4.74 -32.55
N LYS A 595 9.68 5.56 -33.24
CA LYS A 595 10.68 6.45 -32.59
C LYS A 595 10.05 7.54 -31.74
N TYR A 596 8.83 7.96 -32.09
CA TYR A 596 8.14 9.06 -31.41
C TYR A 596 7.36 8.60 -30.16
N LYS A 597 7.37 7.29 -29.82
CA LYS A 597 6.82 6.79 -28.56
C LYS A 597 7.82 6.94 -27.42
N THR A 598 7.60 7.93 -26.56
CA THR A 598 8.48 8.27 -25.44
C THR A 598 7.93 7.82 -24.08
N VAL A 599 6.62 7.92 -23.87
CA VAL A 599 5.92 7.45 -22.67
C VAL A 599 5.56 5.97 -22.80
N ARG A 600 5.92 5.18 -21.79
CA ARG A 600 5.83 3.70 -21.84
C ARG A 600 5.25 3.14 -20.53
N TYR A 601 6.09 2.51 -19.70
CA TYR A 601 5.68 1.88 -18.44
C TYR A 601 5.22 2.91 -17.40
N SER A 602 4.10 2.63 -16.72
CA SER A 602 3.50 3.48 -15.68
C SER A 602 3.33 4.95 -16.08
N GLY A 603 3.07 5.22 -17.36
CA GLY A 603 2.90 6.57 -17.88
C GLY A 603 4.17 7.44 -17.82
N LYS A 604 5.36 6.84 -17.69
CA LYS A 604 6.64 7.57 -17.59
C LYS A 604 7.43 7.56 -18.89
N GLU A 605 8.19 8.65 -19.10
CA GLU A 605 9.13 8.75 -20.22
C GLU A 605 10.33 7.84 -19.97
N ARG A 606 10.71 7.07 -20.99
CA ARG A 606 11.94 6.28 -21.03
C ARG A 606 12.99 7.04 -21.83
N ASP A 607 14.09 7.42 -21.18
CA ASP A 607 15.20 8.15 -21.82
C ASP A 607 16.09 7.20 -22.65
N ALA A 608 17.02 7.76 -23.43
CA ALA A 608 17.90 6.97 -24.30
C ALA A 608 18.84 6.07 -23.49
N SER A 609 19.25 6.51 -22.29
CA SER A 609 19.95 5.69 -21.29
C SER A 609 19.17 4.43 -20.84
N GLY A 610 17.87 4.35 -21.14
CA GLY A 610 16.97 3.29 -20.71
C GLY A 610 16.27 3.54 -19.38
N LEU A 611 16.73 4.54 -18.63
CA LEU A 611 16.11 4.94 -17.37
C LEU A 611 14.71 5.52 -17.60
N TYR A 612 13.83 5.31 -16.62
CA TYR A 612 12.56 6.01 -16.56
C TYR A 612 12.68 7.23 -15.65
N TYR A 613 12.23 8.37 -16.15
CA TYR A 613 12.13 9.61 -15.36
C TYR A 613 10.79 9.68 -14.64
N TYR A 614 10.83 9.72 -13.30
CA TYR A 614 9.63 9.73 -12.46
C TYR A 614 9.32 11.11 -11.85
N GLY A 615 10.16 12.12 -12.05
CA GLY A 615 10.07 13.42 -11.40
C GLY A 615 11.30 13.67 -10.52
N PHE A 616 11.29 13.14 -9.30
CA PHE A 616 12.38 13.32 -8.34
C PHE A 616 13.47 12.25 -8.40
N ARG A 617 13.21 11.12 -9.06
CA ARG A 617 14.15 10.00 -9.19
C ARG A 617 14.15 9.41 -10.59
N TYR A 618 15.24 8.70 -10.89
CA TYR A 618 15.39 7.88 -12.07
C TYR A 618 15.33 6.40 -11.69
N TYR A 619 14.55 5.64 -12.43
CA TYR A 619 14.34 4.21 -12.21
C TYR A 619 15.04 3.37 -13.27
N ALA A 620 15.82 2.38 -12.86
CA ALA A 620 16.46 1.42 -13.74
C ALA A 620 15.63 0.12 -13.80
N PRO A 621 14.79 -0.09 -14.83
CA PRO A 621 13.89 -1.25 -14.90
C PRO A 621 14.65 -2.57 -15.01
N TRP A 622 15.84 -2.56 -15.63
CA TRP A 622 16.70 -3.74 -15.58
C TRP A 622 17.13 -3.97 -14.14
N LEU A 623 17.72 -3.02 -13.41
CA LEU A 623 18.15 -3.27 -12.02
C LEU A 623 17.01 -3.50 -11.01
N GLN A 624 15.77 -3.14 -11.37
CA GLN A 624 14.56 -3.24 -10.53
C GLN A 624 14.64 -2.38 -9.27
N ARG A 625 15.27 -1.20 -9.39
CA ARG A 625 15.45 -0.25 -8.29
C ARG A 625 15.70 1.17 -8.78
N TRP A 626 15.52 2.11 -7.86
CA TRP A 626 15.96 3.49 -8.03
C TRP A 626 17.48 3.56 -8.05
N ILE A 627 18.04 4.50 -8.82
CA ILE A 627 19.49 4.71 -8.90
C ILE A 627 20.01 5.76 -7.90
N ASN A 628 19.10 6.46 -7.22
CA ASN A 628 19.38 7.40 -6.15
C ASN A 628 18.40 7.21 -4.98
N PRO A 629 18.79 7.56 -3.74
CA PRO A 629 17.92 7.38 -2.58
C PRO A 629 16.69 8.27 -2.65
N ASP A 630 15.62 7.85 -1.99
CA ASP A 630 14.40 8.64 -1.84
C ASP A 630 14.67 10.02 -1.21
N PRO A 631 14.41 11.14 -1.92
CA PRO A 631 14.61 12.46 -1.35
C PRO A 631 13.58 12.81 -0.27
N ALA A 632 12.45 12.10 -0.17
CA ALA A 632 11.50 12.22 0.93
C ALA A 632 11.94 11.44 2.18
N GLY A 633 13.02 10.65 2.11
CA GLY A 633 13.50 9.84 3.22
C GLY A 633 12.68 8.55 3.40
N ASP A 634 12.39 8.16 4.63
CA ASP A 634 11.77 6.87 4.96
C ASP A 634 10.24 6.83 4.85
N VAL A 635 9.65 7.68 4.00
CA VAL A 635 8.19 7.75 3.78
C VAL A 635 7.63 6.43 3.25
N ASP A 636 8.37 5.74 2.37
CA ASP A 636 8.04 4.40 1.84
C ASP A 636 8.88 3.27 2.49
N GLY A 637 9.31 3.50 3.73
CA GLY A 637 10.11 2.58 4.53
C GLY A 637 11.62 2.87 4.52
N LEU A 638 12.38 2.06 5.27
CA LEU A 638 13.81 2.31 5.54
C LEU A 638 14.76 1.93 4.40
N ASN A 639 14.25 1.33 3.32
CA ASN A 639 15.05 1.01 2.13
C ASN A 639 14.80 2.08 1.07
N LEU A 640 15.75 3.01 0.91
CA LEU A 640 15.57 4.19 0.07
C LEU A 640 15.70 3.92 -1.44
N TYR A 641 16.04 2.69 -1.85
CA TYR A 641 16.21 2.29 -3.25
C TYR A 641 15.12 1.34 -3.75
N ARG A 642 14.25 0.86 -2.86
CA ARG A 642 13.21 -0.12 -3.18
C ARG A 642 12.15 0.48 -4.10
N PHE A 643 11.85 -0.20 -5.20
CA PHE A 643 10.80 0.22 -6.12
C PHE A 643 9.44 -0.32 -5.66
N VAL A 644 8.51 0.58 -5.31
CA VAL A 644 7.08 0.32 -5.02
C VAL A 644 6.81 -0.91 -4.14
N GLY A 645 7.60 -1.09 -3.09
CA GLY A 645 7.46 -2.21 -2.15
C GLY A 645 7.76 -3.60 -2.72
N ASN A 646 8.40 -3.71 -3.89
CA ASN A 646 8.54 -4.94 -4.69
C ASN A 646 7.19 -5.54 -5.15
N ALA A 647 6.15 -4.71 -5.26
CA ALA A 647 4.82 -5.10 -5.74
C ALA A 647 4.42 -4.34 -7.02
N PRO A 648 5.22 -4.39 -8.11
CA PRO A 648 5.07 -3.50 -9.27
C PRO A 648 3.84 -3.79 -10.15
N VAL A 649 3.09 -4.85 -9.85
CA VAL A 649 1.82 -5.21 -10.54
C VAL A 649 0.60 -4.63 -9.80
N LEU A 650 0.78 -4.12 -8.58
CA LEU A 650 -0.25 -3.50 -7.76
C LEU A 650 0.02 -2.00 -7.51
N MET A 651 1.29 -1.66 -7.32
CA MET A 651 1.73 -0.35 -6.86
C MET A 651 2.38 0.43 -8.01
N VAL A 652 2.22 1.75 -8.01
CA VAL A 652 2.82 2.71 -8.94
C VAL A 652 3.47 3.84 -8.14
N ASP A 653 4.46 4.51 -8.71
CA ASP A 653 4.97 5.76 -8.16
C ASP A 653 4.74 6.87 -9.19
N ASN A 654 4.05 7.94 -8.80
CA ASN A 654 3.71 9.03 -9.71
C ASN A 654 4.79 10.12 -9.77
N THR A 655 5.65 10.22 -8.75
CA THR A 655 6.59 11.36 -8.61
C THR A 655 8.02 10.92 -8.33
N GLY A 656 8.25 9.64 -8.08
CA GLY A 656 9.51 9.10 -7.61
C GLY A 656 9.73 9.36 -6.12
N LEU A 657 8.69 9.42 -5.29
CA LEU A 657 8.79 9.73 -3.85
C LEU A 657 8.14 8.69 -2.93
N PHE A 658 7.07 8.04 -3.37
CA PHE A 658 6.43 6.99 -2.59
C PHE A 658 5.56 6.12 -3.50
N GLY A 659 5.65 4.81 -3.29
CA GLY A 659 4.75 3.87 -3.94
C GLY A 659 3.33 4.04 -3.39
N GLU A 660 2.37 4.15 -4.30
CA GLU A 660 0.96 4.12 -3.98
C GLU A 660 0.28 2.98 -4.72
N ARG A 661 -0.89 2.55 -4.24
CA ARG A 661 -1.72 1.64 -5.03
C ARG A 661 -2.05 2.29 -6.38
N SER A 662 -2.10 1.49 -7.45
CA SER A 662 -2.55 1.98 -8.76
C SER A 662 -3.91 2.67 -8.65
N ASN A 663 -4.22 3.59 -9.56
CA ASN A 663 -5.50 4.31 -9.55
C ASN A 663 -6.70 3.35 -9.52
N ALA A 664 -6.62 2.21 -10.21
CA ALA A 664 -7.64 1.17 -10.16
C ALA A 664 -7.80 0.59 -8.74
N ALA A 665 -6.69 0.33 -8.03
CA ALA A 665 -6.71 -0.20 -6.67
C ALA A 665 -7.08 0.85 -5.60
N LYS A 666 -6.76 2.14 -5.81
CA LYS A 666 -7.24 3.25 -4.95
C LYS A 666 -8.75 3.41 -5.04
N GLN A 667 -9.25 3.52 -6.28
CA GLN A 667 -10.68 3.61 -6.57
C GLN A 667 -11.44 2.45 -5.91
N ALA A 668 -10.94 1.22 -6.02
CA ALA A 668 -11.56 0.06 -5.38
C ALA A 668 -11.60 0.16 -3.84
N ALA A 669 -10.53 0.68 -3.21
CA ALA A 669 -10.46 0.84 -1.77
C ALA A 669 -11.41 1.93 -1.25
N GLU A 670 -11.47 3.07 -1.95
CA GLU A 670 -12.41 4.17 -1.65
C GLU A 670 -13.86 3.74 -1.85
N ALA A 671 -14.14 3.07 -2.97
CA ALA A 671 -15.45 2.50 -3.29
C ALA A 671 -15.90 1.45 -2.25
N SER A 672 -15.01 0.54 -1.84
CA SER A 672 -15.28 -0.43 -0.77
C SER A 672 -15.60 0.24 0.56
N LYS A 673 -14.84 1.29 0.92
CA LYS A 673 -15.07 2.06 2.14
C LYS A 673 -16.42 2.77 2.09
N LEU A 674 -16.71 3.46 0.98
CA LEU A 674 -17.99 4.14 0.77
C LEU A 674 -19.16 3.15 0.81
N HIS A 675 -19.01 1.97 0.20
CA HIS A 675 -20.03 0.92 0.26
C HIS A 675 -20.27 0.45 1.71
N PHE A 676 -19.20 0.23 2.48
CA PHE A 676 -19.31 -0.15 3.87
C PHE A 676 -20.02 0.91 4.72
N ASP A 677 -19.56 2.17 4.64
CA ASP A 677 -20.09 3.29 5.42
C ASP A 677 -21.56 3.56 5.07
N THR A 678 -21.93 3.47 3.78
CA THR A 678 -23.26 3.82 3.29
C THR A 678 -24.29 2.70 3.48
N TYR A 679 -23.93 1.45 3.20
CA TYR A 679 -24.92 0.36 3.10
C TYR A 679 -24.81 -0.68 4.21
N LEU A 680 -23.60 -0.99 4.67
CA LEU A 680 -23.38 -2.07 5.63
C LEU A 680 -23.42 -1.57 7.07
N GLN A 681 -22.72 -0.49 7.38
CA GLN A 681 -22.65 0.07 8.73
C GLN A 681 -24.04 0.41 9.30
N PRO A 682 -24.96 1.07 8.57
CA PRO A 682 -26.29 1.39 9.12
C PRO A 682 -27.11 0.15 9.43
N ARG A 683 -27.03 -0.89 8.58
CA ARG A 683 -27.76 -2.16 8.79
C ARG A 683 -27.23 -2.91 10.01
N ILE A 684 -25.91 -2.87 10.22
CA ILE A 684 -25.28 -3.42 11.42
C ILE A 684 -25.76 -2.67 12.67
N MET A 685 -25.83 -1.33 12.63
CA MET A 685 -26.27 -0.51 13.77
C MET A 685 -27.77 -0.65 14.08
N GLU A 686 -28.63 -0.67 13.06
CA GLU A 686 -30.08 -0.87 13.23
C GLU A 686 -30.38 -2.26 13.82
N ARG A 687 -29.60 -3.28 13.43
CA ARG A 687 -29.76 -4.61 14.01
C ARG A 687 -29.26 -4.69 15.45
N ARG A 688 -28.14 -4.02 15.77
CA ARG A 688 -27.63 -3.88 17.14
C ARG A 688 -28.67 -3.29 18.10
N GLU A 689 -29.39 -2.25 17.70
CA GLU A 689 -30.41 -1.65 18.58
C GLU A 689 -31.64 -2.57 18.77
N ARG A 690 -32.08 -3.29 17.74
CA ARG A 690 -33.15 -4.30 17.87
C ARG A 690 -32.77 -5.46 18.79
N ASP A 691 -31.54 -5.95 18.67
CA ASP A 691 -31.06 -7.07 19.50
C ASP A 691 -30.93 -6.66 20.97
N LYS A 692 -30.54 -5.41 21.24
CA LYS A 692 -30.53 -4.81 22.58
C LYS A 692 -31.93 -4.75 23.20
N GLU A 693 -32.95 -4.35 22.46
CA GLU A 693 -34.34 -4.31 22.94
C GLU A 693 -34.87 -5.73 23.28
N SER A 694 -34.57 -6.70 22.43
CA SER A 694 -34.95 -8.11 22.65
C SER A 694 -34.28 -8.71 23.88
N ALA A 695 -33.01 -8.39 24.12
CA ALA A 695 -32.26 -8.84 25.30
C ALA A 695 -32.87 -8.26 26.60
N ILE A 696 -33.28 -6.98 26.59
CA ILE A 696 -33.94 -6.32 27.72
C ILE A 696 -35.28 -7.00 28.05
N GLU A 697 -36.09 -7.33 27.04
CA GLU A 697 -37.37 -8.01 27.23
C GLU A 697 -37.20 -9.43 27.81
N SER A 698 -36.17 -10.15 27.37
CA SER A 698 -35.82 -11.47 27.90
C SER A 698 -35.40 -11.40 29.37
N LEU A 699 -34.64 -10.38 29.77
CA LEU A 699 -34.22 -10.15 31.16
C LEU A 699 -35.38 -9.83 32.10
N LYS A 700 -36.35 -9.00 31.65
CA LYS A 700 -37.59 -8.72 32.40
C LYS A 700 -38.34 -10.02 32.73
N LYS A 701 -38.51 -10.90 31.74
CA LYS A 701 -39.18 -12.19 31.91
C LYS A 701 -38.45 -13.11 32.90
N ARG A 702 -37.11 -13.15 32.85
CA ARG A 702 -36.29 -14.06 33.67
C ARG A 702 -36.16 -13.63 35.13
N THR A 703 -36.24 -12.34 35.41
CA THR A 703 -36.12 -11.79 36.78
C THR A 703 -37.46 -11.62 37.49
N GLY A 704 -38.59 -11.86 36.80
CA GLY A 704 -39.92 -11.60 37.33
C GLY A 704 -40.21 -10.10 37.55
N ALA A 705 -39.36 -9.23 37.03
CA ALA A 705 -39.53 -7.79 37.09
C ALA A 705 -40.76 -7.39 36.26
N THR A 706 -41.85 -7.04 36.95
CA THR A 706 -43.17 -6.78 36.34
C THR A 706 -43.51 -5.30 36.21
N SER A 707 -42.64 -4.37 36.62
CA SER A 707 -42.90 -2.94 36.54
C SER A 707 -42.05 -2.22 35.48
N SER A 708 -42.72 -1.31 34.79
CA SER A 708 -42.28 -0.44 33.69
C SER A 708 -41.30 0.66 34.12
N GLY A 709 -40.23 0.30 34.82
CA GLY A 709 -39.15 1.22 35.18
C GLY A 709 -38.18 1.49 34.03
N SER A 710 -37.45 2.61 34.13
CA SER A 710 -36.42 2.98 33.14
C SER A 710 -35.34 1.90 33.03
N VAL A 711 -34.59 1.86 31.91
CA VAL A 711 -33.48 0.88 31.70
C VAL A 711 -32.51 0.87 32.90
N GLY A 712 -32.33 2.00 33.59
CA GLY A 712 -31.50 2.10 34.80
C GLY A 712 -32.04 1.30 35.99
N GLU A 713 -33.34 1.33 36.26
CA GLU A 713 -33.96 0.61 37.39
C GLU A 713 -33.96 -0.92 37.16
N LEU A 714 -34.08 -1.35 35.90
CA LEU A 714 -33.96 -2.77 35.54
C LEU A 714 -32.51 -3.25 35.72
N LEU A 715 -31.52 -2.43 35.36
CA LEU A 715 -30.11 -2.75 35.54
C LEU A 715 -29.72 -2.85 37.02
N GLU A 716 -30.25 -1.99 37.89
CA GLU A 716 -30.05 -2.12 39.34
C GLU A 716 -30.68 -3.39 39.92
N ALA A 717 -31.91 -3.74 39.50
CA ALA A 717 -32.58 -4.97 39.94
C ALA A 717 -31.82 -6.24 39.48
N VAL A 718 -31.32 -6.25 38.24
CA VAL A 718 -30.48 -7.33 37.70
C VAL A 718 -29.13 -7.40 38.42
N SER A 719 -28.50 -6.26 38.71
CA SER A 719 -27.26 -6.20 39.50
C SER A 719 -27.46 -6.80 40.89
N GLY A 720 -28.56 -6.47 41.58
CA GLY A 720 -28.88 -7.01 42.90
C GLY A 720 -29.09 -8.54 42.91
N VAL A 721 -29.69 -9.10 41.85
CA VAL A 721 -29.81 -10.56 41.69
C VAL A 721 -28.44 -11.21 41.45
N LEU A 722 -27.61 -10.62 40.59
CA LEU A 722 -26.25 -11.13 40.32
C LEU A 722 -25.36 -11.04 41.56
N GLU A 723 -25.48 -10.00 42.37
CA GLU A 723 -24.71 -9.82 43.62
C GLU A 723 -25.08 -10.83 44.70
N THR A 724 -26.35 -11.27 44.76
CA THR A 724 -26.84 -12.13 45.86
C THR A 724 -27.01 -13.61 45.50
N ALA A 725 -27.09 -13.96 44.22
CA ALA A 725 -27.28 -15.35 43.77
C ALA A 725 -26.09 -16.26 44.12
N PRO A 726 -26.29 -17.49 44.63
CA PRO A 726 -25.19 -18.40 44.95
C PRO A 726 -24.40 -18.83 43.71
N MET A 727 -23.08 -18.64 43.74
CA MET A 727 -22.17 -19.14 42.70
C MET A 727 -21.76 -20.56 43.00
N THR A 728 -22.05 -21.47 42.08
CA THR A 728 -21.81 -22.89 42.27
C THR A 728 -21.06 -23.54 41.13
N PHE A 729 -20.24 -24.53 41.47
CA PHE A 729 -19.64 -25.46 40.53
C PHE A 729 -20.20 -26.86 40.80
N ASN A 730 -21.00 -27.38 39.87
CA ASN A 730 -21.65 -28.68 39.99
C ASN A 730 -20.68 -29.82 39.64
N ILE A 731 -20.75 -30.90 40.41
CA ILE A 731 -19.93 -32.10 40.24
C ILE A 731 -20.73 -33.35 40.61
N GLN A 732 -20.44 -34.44 39.91
CA GLN A 732 -20.95 -35.76 40.28
C GLN A 732 -20.21 -36.28 41.54
N PRO A 733 -20.92 -36.71 42.60
CA PRO A 733 -20.35 -37.17 43.86
C PRO A 733 -19.17 -38.15 43.72
N GLU A 734 -19.28 -39.14 42.83
CA GLU A 734 -18.30 -40.19 42.58
C GLU A 734 -16.98 -39.69 41.94
N LYS A 735 -16.94 -38.45 41.46
CA LYS A 735 -15.74 -37.83 40.89
C LYS A 735 -14.91 -37.07 41.93
N LEU A 736 -15.41 -36.85 43.14
CA LEU A 736 -14.74 -36.05 44.18
C LEU A 736 -13.37 -36.62 44.57
N GLY A 737 -13.24 -37.94 44.73
CA GLY A 737 -11.98 -38.60 45.09
C GLY A 737 -10.90 -38.53 44.01
N ARG A 738 -11.25 -38.05 42.81
CA ARG A 738 -10.30 -37.85 41.70
C ARG A 738 -9.74 -36.43 41.66
N LEU A 739 -10.26 -35.50 42.47
CA LEU A 739 -9.76 -34.14 42.56
C LEU A 739 -8.35 -34.12 43.18
N LYS A 740 -7.46 -33.32 42.60
CA LYS A 740 -6.04 -33.21 43.01
C LYS A 740 -5.60 -31.75 43.03
N GLY A 741 -4.48 -31.47 43.70
CA GLY A 741 -3.89 -30.12 43.80
C GLY A 741 -4.54 -29.23 44.87
N GLU A 742 -4.18 -27.95 44.90
CA GLU A 742 -4.64 -26.98 45.92
C GLU A 742 -5.93 -26.23 45.53
N GLY A 743 -6.45 -26.41 44.31
CA GLY A 743 -7.64 -25.74 43.82
C GLY A 743 -8.15 -26.26 42.47
N MET A 744 -9.28 -25.70 42.04
CA MET A 744 -9.70 -25.68 40.64
C MET A 744 -8.76 -24.76 39.87
N ILE A 745 -7.97 -25.39 39.00
CA ILE A 745 -7.06 -24.72 38.08
C ILE A 745 -7.39 -25.27 36.70
N ASN A 746 -7.57 -24.41 35.71
CA ASN A 746 -7.84 -24.86 34.35
C ASN A 746 -6.61 -25.60 33.81
N ARG A 747 -6.73 -26.91 33.59
CA ARG A 747 -5.70 -27.78 33.03
C ARG A 747 -6.24 -28.54 31.84
N TRP A 748 -5.49 -28.50 30.73
CA TRP A 748 -5.70 -29.40 29.60
C TRP A 748 -5.19 -30.81 29.92
N HIS A 749 -5.94 -31.83 29.49
CA HIS A 749 -5.47 -33.20 29.32
C HIS A 749 -5.62 -33.60 27.85
N THR A 750 -4.67 -34.39 27.33
CA THR A 750 -4.70 -34.92 25.96
C THR A 750 -5.94 -35.80 25.80
N LEU A 751 -6.90 -35.38 24.98
CA LEU A 751 -8.04 -36.20 24.61
C LEU A 751 -7.60 -37.24 23.58
N THR A 752 -8.10 -38.47 23.69
CA THR A 752 -7.81 -39.57 22.76
C THR A 752 -8.74 -39.58 21.54
N HIS A 753 -9.81 -38.77 21.54
CA HIS A 753 -10.71 -38.60 20.38
C HIS A 753 -11.29 -37.18 20.33
N GLU A 754 -11.40 -36.65 19.11
CA GLU A 754 -11.90 -35.30 18.81
C GLU A 754 -13.39 -35.35 18.43
N ASP A 755 -14.19 -34.42 18.94
CA ASP A 755 -15.54 -34.11 18.46
C ASP A 755 -15.51 -32.69 17.84
N SER A 756 -16.23 -32.49 16.73
CA SER A 756 -16.22 -31.23 15.98
C SER A 756 -16.83 -30.05 16.74
N TRP A 757 -17.65 -30.32 17.74
CA TRP A 757 -18.39 -29.33 18.53
C TRP A 757 -17.47 -28.62 19.52
N THR A 758 -16.62 -29.39 20.20
CA THR A 758 -15.68 -28.90 21.22
C THR A 758 -14.64 -27.96 20.60
N ARG A 759 -14.05 -28.36 19.46
CA ARG A 759 -13.06 -27.56 18.70
C ARG A 759 -13.60 -26.21 18.21
N ARG A 760 -14.89 -26.14 17.84
CA ARG A 760 -15.53 -24.91 17.32
C ARG A 760 -15.82 -23.90 18.43
N ARG A 761 -16.34 -24.38 19.56
CA ARG A 761 -16.56 -23.55 20.76
C ARG A 761 -15.24 -22.98 21.29
N ASP A 762 -14.17 -23.80 21.29
CA ASP A 762 -12.82 -23.38 21.67
C ASP A 762 -12.29 -22.21 20.83
N LYS A 763 -12.46 -22.27 19.49
CA LYS A 763 -12.04 -21.19 18.60
C LYS A 763 -12.80 -19.89 18.87
N PHE A 764 -14.09 -19.97 19.19
CA PHE A 764 -14.91 -18.80 19.45
C PHE A 764 -14.53 -18.10 20.77
N GLU A 765 -14.38 -18.87 21.86
CA GLU A 765 -14.04 -18.34 23.19
C GLU A 765 -12.62 -17.71 23.25
N ASN A 766 -11.65 -18.27 22.51
CA ASN A 766 -10.27 -17.76 22.44
C ASN A 766 -10.12 -16.45 21.65
N LEU A 767 -11.10 -16.09 20.82
CA LEU A 767 -11.10 -14.86 20.02
C LEU A 767 -11.88 -13.72 20.70
N MET A 768 -12.83 -14.05 21.57
CA MET A 768 -13.72 -13.09 22.24
C MET A 768 -13.08 -12.43 23.49
N PHE A 769 -12.23 -13.13 24.25
CA PHE A 769 -11.69 -12.63 25.52
C PHE A 769 -10.17 -12.43 25.49
N LYS A 770 -9.69 -11.26 25.94
CA LYS A 770 -8.25 -10.97 26.11
C LYS A 770 -7.77 -11.46 27.49
N TYR A 771 -7.35 -12.71 27.58
CA TYR A 771 -6.80 -13.28 28.81
C TYR A 771 -5.38 -12.78 29.18
N GLY A 772 -4.84 -11.78 28.46
CA GLY A 772 -3.45 -11.31 28.56
C GLY A 772 -3.13 -10.47 29.79
N ASP A 773 -4.14 -9.79 30.37
CA ASP A 773 -3.93 -8.69 31.31
C ASP A 773 -4.32 -9.02 32.77
N SER A 774 -4.63 -10.29 33.07
CA SER A 774 -4.97 -10.73 34.44
C SER A 774 -3.72 -11.08 35.24
N SER A 775 -3.59 -10.56 36.46
CA SER A 775 -2.44 -10.77 37.37
C SER A 775 -2.33 -12.18 37.96
N SER A 776 -3.20 -13.12 37.56
CA SER A 776 -3.25 -14.49 38.07
C SER A 776 -3.06 -15.49 36.92
N GLU A 777 -1.90 -16.15 36.88
CA GLU A 777 -1.48 -17.01 35.78
C GLU A 777 -2.21 -18.38 35.76
N LEU A 778 -2.75 -18.77 34.60
CA LEU A 778 -3.35 -20.08 34.31
C LEU A 778 -2.72 -20.68 33.03
N VAL A 779 -1.84 -21.68 33.16
CA VAL A 779 -1.20 -22.35 32.00
C VAL A 779 -0.95 -23.86 32.22
N ARG A 780 -1.38 -24.72 31.27
CA ARG A 780 -0.55 -25.85 30.78
C ARG A 780 -0.88 -26.35 29.36
N ARG A 781 0.16 -26.90 28.72
CA ARG A 781 0.44 -27.09 27.29
C ARG A 781 -0.10 -28.38 26.63
N ALA A 782 -0.54 -28.19 25.38
CA ALA A 782 -0.70 -29.06 24.19
C ALA A 782 -1.21 -30.50 24.31
N ALA A 783 -2.28 -30.79 23.55
CA ALA A 783 -2.63 -32.12 23.07
C ALA A 783 -1.95 -32.35 21.70
N LEU A 784 -0.72 -32.90 21.73
CA LEU A 784 0.04 -33.42 20.58
C LEU A 784 0.53 -32.42 19.51
N THR A 785 1.62 -32.84 18.86
CA THR A 785 2.40 -32.15 17.86
C THR A 785 1.61 -31.95 16.58
N GLY A 786 1.50 -30.71 16.12
CA GLY A 786 0.86 -30.37 14.85
C GLY A 786 -0.64 -30.13 14.99
N ALA A 787 -1.06 -28.92 14.61
CA ALA A 787 -2.44 -28.50 14.38
C ALA A 787 -3.34 -28.18 15.60
N GLN A 788 -3.05 -27.07 16.29
CA GLN A 788 -4.14 -26.13 16.64
C GLN A 788 -3.72 -24.68 16.35
N GLU A 789 -4.30 -24.14 15.28
CA GLU A 789 -4.31 -22.72 14.92
C GLU A 789 -5.33 -21.99 15.81
N ASN A 790 -4.88 -20.91 16.45
CA ASN A 790 -5.62 -19.90 17.24
C ASN A 790 -5.35 -19.89 18.76
N LYS A 791 -4.41 -19.03 19.16
CA LYS A 791 -4.20 -18.40 20.49
C LYS A 791 -4.25 -19.32 21.74
N GLY A 792 -3.18 -20.08 21.97
CA GLY A 792 -2.67 -20.42 23.32
C GLY A 792 -3.52 -21.36 24.21
N THR A 793 -2.91 -21.84 25.30
CA THR A 793 -3.41 -22.97 26.12
C THR A 793 -4.34 -22.57 27.26
N ARG A 794 -5.18 -21.55 27.06
CA ARG A 794 -5.98 -20.91 28.12
C ARG A 794 -7.46 -21.27 27.95
N ARG A 795 -8.14 -21.67 29.04
CA ARG A 795 -9.60 -21.85 29.10
C ARG A 795 -10.11 -21.38 30.47
N PRO A 796 -11.34 -20.86 30.59
CA PRO A 796 -11.95 -20.53 31.87
C PRO A 796 -12.57 -21.77 32.55
N LEU A 797 -12.79 -21.68 33.87
CA LEU A 797 -13.56 -22.68 34.62
C LEU A 797 -15.04 -22.34 34.49
N TYR A 798 -15.87 -23.28 34.09
CA TYR A 798 -17.31 -23.08 33.96
C TYR A 798 -18.04 -23.48 35.24
N GLY A 799 -19.04 -22.70 35.64
CA GLY A 799 -19.99 -23.06 36.68
C GLY A 799 -21.36 -22.45 36.42
N ALA A 800 -22.26 -22.64 37.37
CA ALA A 800 -23.62 -22.16 37.32
C ALA A 800 -23.87 -21.15 38.45
N LEU A 801 -24.57 -20.06 38.14
CA LEU A 801 -25.11 -19.10 39.08
C LEU A 801 -26.58 -19.47 39.26
N GLN A 802 -26.94 -19.93 40.44
CA GLN A 802 -28.31 -20.36 40.71
C GLN A 802 -29.23 -19.13 40.82
N VAL A 803 -30.11 -18.93 39.84
CA VAL A 803 -31.03 -17.79 39.80
C VAL A 803 -32.35 -18.12 40.50
N ASP A 804 -32.79 -19.37 40.44
CA ASP A 804 -33.96 -19.87 41.18
C ASP A 804 -33.55 -20.63 42.45
N ARG A 805 -34.06 -20.18 43.61
CA ARG A 805 -33.82 -20.81 44.93
C ARG A 805 -34.47 -22.19 45.09
N HIS A 806 -35.39 -22.58 44.20
CA HIS A 806 -36.12 -23.85 44.29
C HIS A 806 -35.51 -24.99 43.45
N SER A 807 -34.43 -24.72 42.72
CA SER A 807 -33.68 -25.74 41.97
C SER A 807 -32.64 -26.46 42.85
N GLY A 808 -32.26 -27.69 42.45
CA GLY A 808 -31.36 -28.58 43.20
C GLY A 808 -29.97 -27.99 43.50
N ALA A 809 -29.05 -28.80 44.05
CA ALA A 809 -27.73 -28.32 44.48
C ALA A 809 -26.98 -27.61 43.32
N GLY A 810 -26.93 -26.28 43.34
CA GLY A 810 -26.16 -25.46 42.40
C GLY A 810 -26.79 -25.12 41.05
N GLY A 811 -28.11 -25.29 40.89
CA GLY A 811 -28.86 -24.69 39.77
C GLY A 811 -28.73 -25.35 38.40
N ALA A 812 -27.68 -26.15 38.12
CA ALA A 812 -27.48 -26.90 36.87
C ALA A 812 -27.47 -28.44 37.09
N PRO A 813 -28.65 -29.09 37.26
CA PRO A 813 -28.75 -30.48 37.69
C PRO A 813 -28.06 -31.49 36.76
N SER A 814 -27.98 -31.17 35.46
CA SER A 814 -27.32 -31.99 34.43
C SER A 814 -25.83 -32.21 34.68
N HIS A 815 -25.18 -31.36 35.50
CA HIS A 815 -23.75 -31.40 35.75
C HIS A 815 -23.37 -32.14 37.05
N GLY A 816 -24.36 -32.60 37.83
CA GLY A 816 -24.17 -33.42 39.03
C GLY A 816 -25.01 -32.97 40.23
N SER A 817 -25.21 -33.89 41.17
CA SER A 817 -26.03 -33.72 42.38
C SER A 817 -25.24 -33.20 43.60
N ALA A 818 -24.00 -32.74 43.41
CA ALA A 818 -23.25 -32.00 44.42
C ALA A 818 -22.70 -30.70 43.82
N ALA A 819 -22.59 -29.65 44.63
CA ALA A 819 -22.14 -28.34 44.17
C ALA A 819 -21.21 -27.67 45.18
N PHE A 820 -20.03 -27.25 44.72
CA PHE A 820 -19.15 -26.36 45.49
C PHE A 820 -19.72 -24.96 45.45
N HIS A 821 -19.94 -24.34 46.60
CA HIS A 821 -20.31 -22.92 46.70
C HIS A 821 -19.05 -22.07 46.84
N LEU A 822 -18.86 -21.14 45.91
CA LEU A 822 -17.67 -20.30 45.86
C LEU A 822 -17.79 -19.13 46.86
N SER A 823 -16.65 -18.62 47.33
CA SER A 823 -16.59 -17.42 48.16
C SER A 823 -16.88 -16.15 47.36
N ASP A 824 -17.26 -15.08 48.04
CA ASP A 824 -17.58 -13.82 47.36
C ASP A 824 -16.35 -13.20 46.70
N GLN A 825 -15.14 -13.47 47.23
CA GLN A 825 -13.88 -13.09 46.60
C GLN A 825 -13.67 -13.77 45.24
N ALA A 826 -14.27 -14.93 44.99
CA ALA A 826 -14.18 -15.58 43.68
C ALA A 826 -14.96 -14.82 42.59
N ARG A 827 -16.00 -14.05 42.96
CA ARG A 827 -16.84 -13.27 42.01
C ARG A 827 -16.04 -12.22 41.24
N SER A 828 -15.01 -11.63 41.84
CA SER A 828 -14.23 -10.54 41.22
C SER A 828 -13.38 -10.98 40.01
N TYR A 829 -13.38 -12.28 39.69
CA TYR A 829 -12.57 -12.86 38.61
C TYR A 829 -13.42 -13.59 37.56
N MET A 830 -14.70 -13.23 37.41
CA MET A 830 -15.66 -14.00 36.60
C MET A 830 -16.41 -13.18 35.54
N THR A 831 -16.81 -13.85 34.45
CA THR A 831 -17.77 -13.34 33.46
C THR A 831 -19.02 -14.22 33.43
N PHE A 832 -20.19 -13.62 33.25
CA PHE A 832 -21.47 -14.32 33.17
C PHE A 832 -21.92 -14.47 31.71
N THR A 833 -22.46 -15.62 31.35
CA THR A 833 -23.02 -15.93 30.04
C THR A 833 -24.41 -16.55 30.22
N GLY A 834 -25.32 -16.34 29.27
CA GLY A 834 -26.62 -17.04 29.31
C GLY A 834 -26.42 -18.57 29.33
N ALA A 835 -27.35 -19.33 29.90
CA ALA A 835 -27.27 -20.79 29.86
C ALA A 835 -27.21 -21.29 28.41
N ASP A 836 -26.28 -22.22 28.13
CA ASP A 836 -26.08 -22.82 26.81
C ASP A 836 -25.84 -21.81 25.66
N SER A 837 -25.30 -20.61 25.97
CA SER A 837 -25.08 -19.51 24.99
C SER A 837 -24.20 -19.83 23.78
N LEU A 838 -23.58 -21.02 23.73
CA LEU A 838 -22.67 -21.45 22.66
C LEU A 838 -23.06 -22.81 22.05
N CYS A 839 -24.32 -23.23 22.19
CA CYS A 839 -24.83 -24.38 21.44
C CYS A 839 -24.80 -24.04 19.93
N SER A 840 -23.91 -24.68 19.16
CA SER A 840 -23.67 -24.31 17.74
C SER A 840 -24.59 -25.01 16.73
N LYS A 841 -25.71 -25.57 17.18
CA LYS A 841 -26.81 -26.00 16.29
C LYS A 841 -27.70 -24.83 15.83
N VAL A 842 -27.23 -23.60 16.04
CA VAL A 842 -28.05 -22.40 16.20
C VAL A 842 -27.49 -21.33 15.26
N SER A 843 -28.32 -20.68 14.45
CA SER A 843 -27.90 -19.67 13.47
C SER A 843 -27.43 -18.37 14.14
N LEU A 844 -26.81 -17.46 13.36
CA LEU A 844 -26.38 -16.13 13.82
C LEU A 844 -27.56 -15.34 14.44
N ASP A 845 -28.77 -15.53 13.91
CA ASP A 845 -30.02 -14.95 14.42
C ASP A 845 -30.46 -15.53 15.78
N VAL A 846 -30.02 -16.74 16.14
CA VAL A 846 -30.45 -17.44 17.36
C VAL A 846 -29.38 -17.42 18.47
N LEU A 847 -28.08 -17.27 18.15
CA LEU A 847 -27.05 -16.92 19.15
C LEU A 847 -27.33 -15.58 19.83
N ALA A 848 -28.00 -14.66 19.13
CA ALA A 848 -28.51 -13.41 19.67
C ALA A 848 -29.80 -13.56 20.50
N SER A 849 -30.59 -14.62 20.27
CA SER A 849 -31.88 -14.85 20.96
C SER A 849 -31.77 -15.64 22.28
N SER A 850 -30.60 -16.24 22.59
CA SER A 850 -30.34 -16.98 23.84
C SER A 850 -30.35 -16.13 25.13
N GLY A 851 -30.62 -14.83 25.06
CA GLY A 851 -30.61 -13.93 26.22
C GLY A 851 -29.20 -13.70 26.77
N ASN A 852 -28.23 -13.58 25.87
CA ASN A 852 -26.83 -13.33 26.23
C ASN A 852 -26.65 -11.83 26.49
N VAL A 853 -26.43 -11.45 27.75
CA VAL A 853 -26.55 -10.05 28.20
C VAL A 853 -25.35 -9.18 27.80
N PHE A 854 -24.21 -9.76 27.39
CA PHE A 854 -23.02 -8.98 27.05
C PHE A 854 -22.11 -9.68 26.04
N PRO A 855 -22.17 -9.28 24.76
CA PRO A 855 -20.93 -9.13 24.01
C PRO A 855 -20.78 -7.67 23.59
N LEU A 856 -19.91 -6.94 24.30
CA LEU A 856 -19.37 -5.66 23.85
C LEU A 856 -18.47 -5.91 22.63
N VAL A 857 -19.06 -6.01 21.44
CA VAL A 857 -18.30 -5.97 20.18
C VAL A 857 -18.15 -4.51 19.78
N THR A 858 -16.97 -3.94 20.02
CA THR A 858 -16.64 -2.57 19.60
C THR A 858 -15.89 -2.50 18.26
N SER A 859 -15.44 -3.65 17.73
CA SER A 859 -14.79 -3.80 16.43
C SER A 859 -14.84 -5.26 15.95
N MET A 860 -14.89 -5.51 14.64
CA MET A 860 -14.89 -6.86 14.05
C MET A 860 -13.73 -6.99 13.05
N LEU A 861 -12.81 -7.93 13.28
CA LEU A 861 -11.70 -8.20 12.36
C LEU A 861 -12.19 -9.15 11.22
N PRO A 862 -11.65 -9.06 10.00
CA PRO A 862 -12.03 -9.93 8.87
C PRO A 862 -11.95 -11.43 9.17
N CYS A 863 -10.95 -11.85 9.95
CA CYS A 863 -10.78 -13.24 10.36
C CYS A 863 -11.83 -13.72 11.39
N THR A 864 -12.47 -12.79 12.11
CA THR A 864 -13.61 -13.09 13.00
C THR A 864 -14.87 -13.36 12.19
N TRP A 865 -15.04 -12.68 11.06
CA TRP A 865 -16.16 -12.85 10.12
C TRP A 865 -16.12 -14.20 9.38
N GLU A 866 -14.94 -14.61 8.90
CA GLU A 866 -14.75 -15.92 8.25
C GLU A 866 -14.99 -17.11 9.19
N ALA A 867 -14.58 -16.99 10.46
CA ALA A 867 -14.81 -18.03 11.47
C ALA A 867 -16.30 -18.18 11.83
N LEU A 868 -17.05 -17.06 11.88
CA LEU A 868 -18.50 -17.05 12.12
C LEU A 868 -19.26 -17.68 10.94
N THR A 869 -18.94 -17.28 9.71
CA THR A 869 -19.61 -17.76 8.49
C THR A 869 -19.36 -19.24 8.21
N GLN A 870 -18.13 -19.75 8.44
CA GLN A 870 -17.82 -21.18 8.29
C GLN A 870 -18.51 -22.08 9.34
N GLY A 871 -18.79 -21.55 10.54
CA GLY A 871 -19.46 -22.30 11.61
C GLY A 871 -20.98 -22.38 11.46
N LEU A 872 -21.59 -21.34 10.89
CA LEU A 872 -23.04 -21.11 10.90
C LEU A 872 -23.73 -21.43 9.57
N GLY A 873 -22.98 -21.64 8.50
CA GLY A 873 -23.50 -21.75 7.13
C GLY A 873 -24.31 -23.01 6.79
N LYS A 874 -25.04 -23.64 7.73
CA LYS A 874 -25.83 -24.86 7.41
C LYS A 874 -27.19 -25.06 8.08
N ASN A 875 -27.76 -24.15 8.87
CA ASN A 875 -29.14 -24.40 9.35
C ASN A 875 -29.92 -23.11 9.65
N ASP A 876 -30.65 -22.63 8.67
CA ASP A 876 -31.70 -21.61 8.85
C ASP A 876 -32.98 -22.17 9.50
N ASN A 877 -33.03 -23.49 9.77
CA ASN A 877 -34.20 -24.20 10.32
C ASN A 877 -34.01 -24.70 11.77
N ALA A 878 -33.09 -24.12 12.54
CA ALA A 878 -32.90 -24.53 13.93
C ALA A 878 -34.01 -23.97 14.83
N GLU A 879 -34.86 -24.84 15.40
CA GLU A 879 -35.82 -24.43 16.43
C GLU A 879 -35.09 -23.86 17.66
N PRO A 880 -35.66 -22.83 18.33
CA PRO A 880 -35.15 -22.34 19.61
C PRO A 880 -35.09 -23.50 20.60
N GLY A 881 -33.90 -23.76 21.15
CA GLY A 881 -33.73 -24.78 22.18
C GLY A 881 -34.72 -24.55 23.33
N SER A 882 -35.54 -25.55 23.61
CA SER A 882 -36.59 -25.50 24.62
C SER A 882 -36.01 -25.37 26.04
N GLY A 883 -36.54 -24.44 26.83
CA GLY A 883 -36.55 -24.51 28.30
C GLY A 883 -35.86 -23.33 29.01
N SER A 884 -36.61 -22.64 29.86
CA SER A 884 -36.07 -21.72 30.86
C SER A 884 -35.14 -22.48 31.81
N SER A 885 -33.84 -22.24 31.71
CA SER A 885 -32.85 -22.74 32.67
C SER A 885 -32.92 -21.93 33.97
N SER A 886 -32.93 -22.59 35.12
CA SER A 886 -32.95 -21.99 36.46
C SER A 886 -31.60 -21.39 36.90
N TYR A 887 -30.63 -21.28 35.99
CA TYR A 887 -29.27 -20.83 36.25
C TYR A 887 -28.71 -19.97 35.10
N ILE A 888 -27.68 -19.19 35.41
CA ILE A 888 -26.82 -18.44 34.46
C ILE A 888 -25.44 -19.12 34.48
N GLU A 889 -24.82 -19.35 33.33
CA GLU A 889 -23.46 -19.87 33.32
C GLU A 889 -22.48 -18.77 33.72
N TRP A 890 -21.44 -19.12 34.46
CA TRP A 890 -20.32 -18.23 34.73
C TRP A 890 -19.00 -18.90 34.38
N GLN A 891 -18.01 -18.06 34.11
CA GLN A 891 -16.67 -18.44 33.74
C GLN A 891 -15.67 -17.75 34.67
N SER A 892 -14.82 -18.51 35.37
CA SER A 892 -13.72 -17.94 36.17
C SER A 892 -12.42 -17.87 35.39
N HIS A 893 -11.80 -16.70 35.49
CA HIS A 893 -10.54 -16.32 34.85
C HIS A 893 -9.33 -16.41 35.79
N ALA A 894 -9.51 -16.89 37.02
CA ALA A 894 -8.45 -17.10 38.01
C ALA A 894 -8.55 -18.49 38.67
N PRO A 895 -7.42 -19.04 39.20
CA PRO A 895 -7.44 -20.25 40.01
C PRO A 895 -8.33 -20.09 41.25
N VAL A 896 -9.21 -21.06 41.52
CA VAL A 896 -10.04 -21.06 42.73
C VAL A 896 -9.54 -22.15 43.68
N LYS A 897 -8.95 -21.80 44.83
CA LYS A 897 -8.40 -22.82 45.76
C LYS A 897 -9.53 -23.58 46.44
N TRP A 898 -9.32 -24.87 46.72
CA TRP A 898 -10.33 -25.72 47.37
C TRP A 898 -10.68 -25.21 48.76
N ARG A 899 -9.69 -24.72 49.50
CA ARG A 899 -9.86 -24.13 50.84
C ARG A 899 -10.64 -22.81 50.85
N ASP A 900 -10.72 -22.12 49.70
CA ASP A 900 -11.42 -20.84 49.58
C ASP A 900 -12.91 -21.05 49.24
N MET A 901 -13.37 -22.30 49.12
CA MET A 901 -14.78 -22.66 48.93
C MET A 901 -15.56 -22.51 50.24
N LYS A 902 -16.76 -21.92 50.18
CA LYS A 902 -17.61 -21.74 51.36
C LYS A 902 -18.07 -23.10 51.94
N PHE A 903 -18.54 -23.99 51.08
CA PHE A 903 -18.89 -25.38 51.42
C PHE A 903 -19.17 -26.20 50.15
N LEU A 904 -19.09 -27.51 50.25
CA LEU A 904 -19.61 -28.46 49.26
C LEU A 904 -21.00 -28.93 49.70
N LYS A 905 -22.01 -28.74 48.85
CA LYS A 905 -23.40 -29.11 49.12
C LYS A 905 -23.79 -30.35 48.33
N PHE A 906 -24.28 -31.40 48.99
CA PHE A 906 -24.86 -32.57 48.33
C PHE A 906 -26.38 -32.46 48.29
N GLU A 907 -26.99 -32.84 47.18
CA GLU A 907 -28.45 -32.86 47.01
C GLU A 907 -29.10 -33.94 47.89
N LYS A 908 -28.48 -35.12 48.03
CA LYS A 908 -29.03 -36.26 48.79
C LYS A 908 -28.02 -36.85 49.78
N PHE A 909 -28.53 -37.46 50.85
CA PHE A 909 -27.70 -38.12 51.87
C PHE A 909 -26.94 -39.34 51.33
N SER A 910 -27.57 -40.12 50.45
CA SER A 910 -26.95 -41.26 49.76
C SER A 910 -25.66 -40.89 49.02
N ASP A 911 -25.66 -39.71 48.41
CA ASP A 911 -24.55 -39.21 47.60
C ASP A 911 -23.35 -38.84 48.49
N LEU A 912 -23.64 -38.28 49.67
CA LEU A 912 -22.63 -38.01 50.69
C LEU A 912 -22.05 -39.31 51.29
N ASP A 913 -22.89 -40.31 51.57
CA ASP A 913 -22.42 -41.59 52.11
C ASP A 913 -21.54 -42.34 51.10
N THR A 914 -21.90 -42.32 49.82
CA THR A 914 -21.04 -42.86 48.75
C THR A 914 -19.69 -42.14 48.74
N ALA A 915 -19.68 -40.80 48.80
CA ALA A 915 -18.45 -40.02 48.90
C ALA A 915 -17.61 -40.34 50.16
N ARG A 916 -18.25 -40.61 51.31
CA ARG A 916 -17.55 -40.98 52.56
C ARG A 916 -16.99 -42.40 52.55
N SER A 917 -17.58 -43.29 51.76
CA SER A 917 -17.12 -44.67 51.63
C SER A 917 -15.86 -44.82 50.76
N ASP A 918 -15.54 -43.81 49.93
CA ASP A 918 -14.31 -43.73 49.17
C ASP A 918 -13.18 -43.08 50.00
N PRO A 919 -12.13 -43.83 50.38
CA PRO A 919 -11.01 -43.30 51.17
C PRO A 919 -10.31 -42.10 50.51
N SER A 920 -10.32 -42.03 49.17
CA SER A 920 -9.68 -40.95 48.40
C SER A 920 -10.44 -39.62 48.58
N THR A 921 -11.76 -39.69 48.55
CA THR A 921 -12.65 -38.55 48.80
C THR A 921 -12.54 -38.07 50.26
N VAL A 922 -12.48 -39.00 51.22
CA VAL A 922 -12.26 -38.66 52.64
C VAL A 922 -10.89 -38.00 52.86
N ALA A 923 -9.85 -38.49 52.20
CA ALA A 923 -8.51 -37.88 52.26
C ALA A 923 -8.50 -36.46 51.68
N PHE A 924 -9.22 -36.22 50.56
CA PHE A 924 -9.39 -34.89 49.98
C PHE A 924 -10.07 -33.92 50.96
N PHE A 925 -11.18 -34.33 51.58
CA PHE A 925 -11.87 -33.51 52.57
C PHE A 925 -11.00 -33.18 53.78
N LYS A 926 -10.26 -34.16 54.31
CA LYS A 926 -9.35 -33.94 55.44
C LYS A 926 -8.20 -33.00 55.07
N LYS A 927 -7.64 -33.12 53.86
CA LYS A 927 -6.50 -32.32 53.41
C LYS A 927 -6.86 -30.85 53.21
N HIS A 928 -8.01 -30.55 52.61
CA HIS A 928 -8.39 -29.18 52.24
C HIS A 928 -9.43 -28.55 53.18
N ALA A 929 -9.89 -29.29 54.19
CA ALA A 929 -10.83 -28.86 55.22
C ALA A 929 -12.12 -28.20 54.68
N VAL A 930 -12.60 -28.62 53.50
CA VAL A 930 -13.80 -28.06 52.87
C VAL A 930 -15.04 -28.46 53.69
N PRO A 931 -15.83 -27.50 54.22
CA PRO A 931 -17.05 -27.84 54.95
C PRO A 931 -18.07 -28.52 54.04
N VAL A 932 -18.71 -29.59 54.51
CA VAL A 932 -19.71 -30.33 53.74
C VAL A 932 -21.11 -30.10 54.33
N ARG A 933 -22.09 -29.83 53.47
CA ARG A 933 -23.50 -29.62 53.85
C ARG A 933 -24.42 -30.53 53.04
N LEU A 934 -25.55 -30.90 53.63
CA LEU A 934 -26.65 -31.56 52.93
C LEU A 934 -27.71 -30.54 52.54
N TYR A 935 -28.33 -30.72 51.37
CA TYR A 935 -29.51 -29.98 50.98
C TYR A 935 -30.69 -30.43 51.86
N SER A 936 -31.08 -29.61 52.83
CA SER A 936 -32.42 -29.69 53.42
C SER A 936 -33.36 -28.88 52.54
N MET A 937 -34.51 -29.46 52.16
CA MET A 937 -35.58 -28.73 51.47
C MET A 937 -36.02 -27.51 52.27
#